data_AF-A0A316KM03-F1
#
_entry.id   AF-A0A316KM03-F1
#
_cell.length_a   1.000
_cell.length_b   1.000
_cell.length_c   1.000
_cell.angle_alpha   90.00
_cell.angle_beta   90.00
_cell.angle_gamma   90.00
#
_symmetry.space_group_name_H-M   'P 1'
#
loop_
_entity.id
_entity.type
_entity.pdbx_description
1 polymer ?
#
loop_
_entity_poly.entity_id
_entity_poly.type
_entity_poly.pdbx_seq_one_letter_code
_entity_poly.pdbx_strand_id
1 'polypeptide(L)'
;MRHFRFLLSAVLWCVSAVCAVGEVLSEEQIAAKIFAPMSLGALISDNGVYELLNSGGAHAGYVFQTEPMAPLPGFSGAPVNVLVVLDLEGRFLDVQLLDHNEPIFVSGLGQAPFHAFFEQYRGHSISDSLVVGTPYGGATGGGGLVYLDGVTKATASVRIAHESVLAAALQVAREKMQGIASGPPAYPDPDYVEVLTWDDLVTQGLITRRLASNAEVQALFAGTVWEDDDAEALDDPDAPYLDLWIADVGPKSIARVLLSEDTLEELDHFMSISTFDEPILVIETARHGLVSEDFVRNTSPDWIGVQQDGFPVALRDADLFVELSDSVPDDLQDGVAMILRTDRRLGFDPTREWTMHVEAVREHGMFQPEIGSVQLTATHVTDERFYARPVVVEKLPAWKEAILNRETDLIVLAVVLAGLVALLLGAQSWLAGLATYTPIRLGILAGVLAFIGWWGQGQLSIVTPLAALQTSMAGGSFAFLLYDPFSLLIWGVAILGFVLWGRGLFCGWLCPFGALQEFAHHLGRLLRLPKIEPSARWDARLKSLKYVALAGLVAVTVFVPSYMDKAAEIEPFKTAITTFFVREWYYVAYAALWLVLGMFVFKGFCRYLCPLGALMAIGGVLRLRHWIPRREECGSPCQLCRVKCNYEAIAPSGKIQYSECFQCLDCVTIHDDANQCVPLILKGRAARRAPRNLGHPNTVPAE
;
A
#
# COMPACT_ATOMS: atom_id res chain seq x y z
N MET A 1 -6.75 15.54 45.46
CA MET A 1 -6.06 16.21 44.33
C MET A 1 -4.67 15.63 43.99
N ARG A 2 -3.94 15.00 44.92
CA ARG A 2 -2.63 14.37 44.63
C ARG A 2 -2.74 13.01 43.93
N HIS A 3 -3.76 12.20 44.26
CA HIS A 3 -3.99 10.88 43.66
C HIS A 3 -4.50 10.92 42.21
N PHE A 4 -5.26 11.97 41.83
CA PHE A 4 -5.76 12.14 40.47
C PHE A 4 -4.65 12.49 39.47
N ARG A 5 -3.62 13.22 39.92
CA ARG A 5 -2.43 13.52 39.09
C ARG A 5 -1.54 12.29 38.89
N PHE A 6 -1.49 11.39 39.86
CA PHE A 6 -0.73 10.13 39.76
C PHE A 6 -1.43 9.10 38.86
N LEU A 7 -2.76 9.02 38.91
CA LEU A 7 -3.56 8.21 37.98
C LEU A 7 -3.51 8.75 36.55
N LEU A 8 -3.55 10.08 36.36
CA LEU A 8 -3.43 10.68 35.03
C LEU A 8 -2.04 10.47 34.43
N SER A 9 -0.98 10.54 35.24
CA SER A 9 0.39 10.27 34.78
C SER A 9 0.65 8.77 34.55
N ALA A 10 0.08 7.88 35.35
CA ALA A 10 0.13 6.44 35.10
C ALA A 10 -0.64 6.04 33.83
N VAL A 11 -1.81 6.66 33.57
CA VAL A 11 -2.58 6.44 32.33
C VAL A 11 -1.86 7.03 31.12
N LEU A 12 -1.21 8.20 31.25
CA LEU A 12 -0.36 8.77 30.20
C LEU A 12 0.89 7.92 29.90
N TRP A 13 1.40 7.19 30.89
CA TRP A 13 2.53 6.27 30.73
C TRP A 13 2.10 4.91 30.14
N CYS A 14 0.91 4.41 30.47
CA CYS A 14 0.37 3.19 29.86
C CYS A 14 -0.14 3.41 28.41
N VAL A 15 -0.56 4.63 28.06
CA VAL A 15 -1.01 4.96 26.69
C VAL A 15 0.18 5.25 25.75
N SER A 16 1.39 5.43 26.27
CA SER A 16 2.62 5.51 25.46
C SER A 16 3.24 4.13 25.15
N ALA A 17 2.61 3.02 25.56
CA ALA A 17 3.21 1.69 25.50
C ALA A 17 2.57 0.70 24.50
N VAL A 18 1.65 1.11 23.63
CA VAL A 18 1.08 0.19 22.62
C VAL A 18 0.90 0.87 21.28
N CYS A 19 1.95 0.79 20.47
CA CYS A 19 1.94 0.69 19.01
C CYS A 19 3.33 0.16 18.62
N ALA A 20 3.58 -1.13 18.83
CA ALA A 20 4.66 -1.84 18.16
C ALA A 20 4.01 -2.58 16.99
N VAL A 21 3.83 -1.86 15.88
CA VAL A 21 3.88 -2.50 14.56
C VAL A 21 5.36 -2.62 14.29
N GLY A 22 5.88 -3.81 13.98
CA GLY A 22 7.30 -3.99 13.66
C GLY A 22 7.69 -3.04 12.54
N GLU A 23 8.39 -1.96 12.89
CA GLU A 23 8.95 -1.02 11.94
C GLU A 23 10.23 -1.66 11.37
N VAL A 24 10.32 -1.76 10.05
CA VAL A 24 11.59 -1.99 9.35
C VAL A 24 12.59 -0.98 9.92
N LEU A 25 13.74 -1.46 10.41
CA LEU A 25 14.74 -0.60 11.07
C LEU A 25 15.07 0.61 10.20
N SER A 26 15.15 1.79 10.82
CA SER A 26 15.56 2.99 10.12
C SER A 26 17.02 2.88 9.67
N GLU A 27 17.39 3.61 8.62
CA GLU A 27 18.75 3.64 8.07
C GLU A 27 19.81 3.91 9.15
N GLU A 28 19.52 4.79 10.11
CA GLU A 28 20.41 5.10 11.24
C GLU A 28 20.64 3.88 12.15
N GLN A 29 19.61 3.06 12.37
CA GLN A 29 19.71 1.87 13.21
C GLN A 29 20.47 0.74 12.51
N ILE A 30 20.33 0.61 11.19
CA ILE A 30 21.11 -0.32 10.37
C ILE A 30 22.58 0.11 10.38
N ALA A 31 22.86 1.40 10.16
CA ALA A 31 24.22 1.93 10.14
C ALA A 31 24.96 1.69 11.46
N ALA A 32 24.26 1.78 12.60
CA ALA A 32 24.83 1.52 13.92
C ALA A 32 25.22 0.04 14.16
N LYS A 33 24.70 -0.89 13.36
CA LYS A 33 24.97 -2.33 13.46
C LYS A 33 26.09 -2.80 12.54
N ILE A 34 26.55 -1.95 11.61
CA ILE A 34 27.69 -2.26 10.75
C ILE A 34 29.00 -2.16 11.53
N PHE A 35 29.83 -3.19 11.44
CA PHE A 35 31.08 -3.24 12.17
C PHE A 35 32.19 -2.43 11.48
N ALA A 36 32.98 -1.71 12.29
CA ALA A 36 34.16 -1.02 11.80
C ALA A 36 35.19 -2.04 11.23
N PRO A 37 35.89 -1.74 10.13
CA PRO A 37 36.09 -0.42 9.52
C PRO A 37 35.12 -0.09 8.37
N MET A 38 34.01 -0.81 8.23
CA MET A 38 33.02 -0.60 7.17
C MET A 38 31.90 0.33 7.61
N SER A 39 31.20 0.94 6.65
CA SER A 39 30.04 1.80 6.90
C SER A 39 28.91 1.53 5.92
N LEU A 40 27.69 1.89 6.31
CA LEU A 40 26.51 1.83 5.43
C LEU A 40 26.60 2.91 4.35
N GLY A 41 26.38 2.53 3.10
CA GLY A 41 26.31 3.39 1.93
C GLY A 41 24.86 3.70 1.54
N ALA A 42 24.65 4.10 0.27
CA ALA A 42 23.34 4.48 -0.22
C ALA A 42 22.38 3.28 -0.38
N LEU A 43 21.08 3.56 -0.31
CA LEU A 43 20.04 2.61 -0.69
C LEU A 43 20.05 2.41 -2.23
N ILE A 44 20.10 1.16 -2.67
CA ILE A 44 20.27 0.75 -4.07
C ILE A 44 19.13 -0.11 -4.62
N SER A 45 18.15 -0.49 -3.79
CA SER A 45 16.93 -1.16 -4.23
C SER A 45 15.73 -0.73 -3.39
N ASP A 46 14.55 -0.66 -4.01
CA ASP A 46 13.27 -0.35 -3.34
C ASP A 46 12.90 -1.41 -2.29
N ASN A 47 13.52 -2.60 -2.36
CA ASN A 47 13.34 -3.71 -1.41
C ASN A 47 14.23 -3.60 -0.16
N GLY A 48 14.94 -2.48 0.05
CA GLY A 48 15.71 -2.25 1.29
C GLY A 48 17.16 -2.76 1.25
N VAL A 49 17.78 -2.83 0.07
CA VAL A 49 19.20 -3.20 -0.08
C VAL A 49 20.07 -1.94 -0.07
N TYR A 50 21.10 -1.94 0.77
CA TYR A 50 22.08 -0.87 0.93
C TYR A 50 23.47 -1.31 0.45
N GLU A 51 24.28 -0.35 0.02
CA GLU A 51 25.70 -0.59 -0.22
C GLU A 51 26.47 -0.74 1.10
N LEU A 52 27.45 -1.63 1.13
CA LEU A 52 28.49 -1.67 2.15
C LEU A 52 29.73 -0.92 1.62
N LEU A 53 30.26 0.02 2.39
CA LEU A 53 31.44 0.78 2.04
C LEU A 53 32.63 0.37 2.91
N ASN A 54 33.81 0.22 2.31
CA ASN A 54 35.05 0.05 3.06
C ASN A 54 35.56 1.36 3.66
N SER A 55 36.66 1.31 4.42
CA SER A 55 37.27 2.50 5.04
C SER A 55 37.71 3.59 4.06
N GLY A 56 37.84 3.26 2.77
CA GLY A 56 38.17 4.19 1.70
C GLY A 56 36.94 4.77 0.98
N GLY A 57 35.72 4.40 1.39
CA GLY A 57 34.47 4.80 0.76
C GLY A 57 34.17 4.07 -0.55
N ALA A 58 34.89 3.00 -0.88
CA ALA A 58 34.60 2.18 -2.05
C ALA A 58 33.60 1.07 -1.70
N HIS A 59 32.76 0.72 -2.67
CA HIS A 59 31.78 -0.36 -2.56
C HIS A 59 32.49 -1.68 -2.27
N ALA A 60 32.06 -2.34 -1.19
CA ALA A 60 32.69 -3.54 -0.63
C ALA A 60 31.70 -4.70 -0.47
N GLY A 61 30.41 -4.49 -0.74
CA GLY A 61 29.39 -5.49 -0.50
C GLY A 61 27.97 -4.93 -0.35
N TYR A 62 27.08 -5.73 0.20
CA TYR A 62 25.66 -5.43 0.35
C TYR A 62 25.17 -5.65 1.78
N VAL A 63 24.24 -4.81 2.22
CA VAL A 63 23.56 -4.90 3.52
C VAL A 63 22.06 -4.91 3.30
N PHE A 64 21.34 -5.87 3.89
CA PHE A 64 19.90 -5.99 3.72
C PHE A 64 19.25 -6.75 4.88
N GLN A 65 17.93 -6.63 5.00
CA GLN A 65 17.10 -7.35 5.96
C GLN A 65 16.38 -8.52 5.27
N THR A 66 16.20 -9.65 5.95
CA THR A 66 15.50 -10.81 5.37
C THR A 66 14.00 -10.57 5.19
N GLU A 67 13.34 -9.89 6.13
CA GLU A 67 11.88 -9.73 6.14
C GLU A 67 11.31 -9.00 4.91
N PRO A 68 11.88 -7.87 4.42
CA PRO A 68 11.41 -7.21 3.21
C PRO A 68 11.66 -8.00 1.92
N MET A 69 12.58 -8.98 1.94
CA MET A 69 13.03 -9.71 0.76
C MET A 69 12.39 -11.08 0.65
N ALA A 70 12.53 -11.90 1.69
CA ALA A 70 12.03 -13.27 1.78
C ALA A 70 11.33 -13.49 3.13
N PRO A 71 10.07 -13.05 3.29
CA PRO A 71 9.31 -13.20 4.53
C PRO A 71 8.81 -14.64 4.71
N LEU A 72 9.73 -15.58 4.94
CA LEU A 72 9.37 -16.96 5.26
C LEU A 72 8.78 -17.00 6.69
N PRO A 73 7.57 -17.56 6.87
CA PRO A 73 6.92 -17.62 8.18
C PRO A 73 7.67 -18.59 9.09
N GLY A 74 8.06 -18.12 10.28
CA GLY A 74 8.60 -18.95 11.36
C GLY A 74 7.57 -19.91 11.95
N PHE A 75 7.95 -20.68 12.97
CA PHE A 75 7.02 -21.59 13.66
C PHE A 75 5.84 -20.83 14.30
N SER A 76 6.05 -19.57 14.66
CA SER A 76 5.00 -18.66 15.15
C SER A 76 4.02 -18.16 14.09
N GLY A 77 4.31 -18.39 12.80
CA GLY A 77 3.61 -17.77 11.67
C GLY A 77 4.10 -16.35 11.34
N ALA A 78 4.92 -15.73 12.19
CA ALA A 78 5.59 -14.46 11.91
C ALA A 78 6.99 -14.70 11.32
N PRO A 79 7.47 -13.88 10.38
CA PRO A 79 8.81 -14.03 9.81
C PRO A 79 9.91 -13.71 10.84
N VAL A 80 11.10 -14.28 10.62
CA VAL A 80 12.31 -13.95 11.38
C VAL A 80 13.08 -12.88 10.61
N ASN A 81 13.28 -11.71 11.22
CA ASN A 81 14.02 -10.61 10.61
C ASN A 81 15.49 -10.63 11.05
N VAL A 82 16.38 -10.74 10.06
CA VAL A 82 17.83 -10.88 10.23
C VAL A 82 18.51 -9.87 9.32
N LEU A 83 19.53 -9.19 9.84
CA LEU A 83 20.42 -8.32 9.06
C LEU A 83 21.54 -9.18 8.48
N VAL A 84 21.70 -9.13 7.16
CA VAL A 84 22.72 -9.88 6.44
C VAL A 84 23.70 -8.91 5.79
N VAL A 85 24.99 -9.18 5.94
CA VAL A 85 26.09 -8.41 5.34
C VAL A 85 26.93 -9.34 4.47
N LEU A 86 26.97 -9.07 3.18
CA LEU A 86 27.73 -9.84 2.18
C LEU A 86 28.86 -8.98 1.59
N ASP A 87 29.97 -9.62 1.21
CA ASP A 87 30.96 -8.99 0.32
C ASP A 87 30.54 -9.12 -1.17
N LEU A 88 31.38 -8.62 -2.08
CA LEU A 88 31.11 -8.65 -3.53
C LEU A 88 31.22 -10.06 -4.13
N GLU A 89 31.92 -10.96 -3.44
CA GLU A 89 32.11 -12.34 -3.82
C GLU A 89 31.03 -13.28 -3.22
N GLY A 90 30.08 -12.72 -2.45
CA GLY A 90 28.98 -13.48 -1.85
C GLY A 90 29.33 -14.18 -0.54
N ARG A 91 30.39 -13.77 0.17
CA ARG A 91 30.75 -14.31 1.48
C ARG A 91 30.04 -13.56 2.59
N PHE A 92 29.56 -14.31 3.59
CA PHE A 92 28.93 -13.74 4.78
C PHE A 92 29.98 -13.05 5.66
N LEU A 93 29.92 -11.72 5.70
CA LEU A 93 30.75 -10.89 6.57
C LEU A 93 30.18 -10.85 7.98
N ASP A 94 28.84 -10.77 8.09
CA ASP A 94 28.11 -10.76 9.36
C ASP A 94 26.62 -11.10 9.15
N VAL A 95 26.01 -11.75 10.14
CA VAL A 95 24.58 -12.10 10.14
C VAL A 95 24.04 -11.89 11.56
N GLN A 96 23.11 -10.96 11.72
CA GLN A 96 22.62 -10.54 13.05
C GLN A 96 21.10 -10.65 13.14
N LEU A 97 20.61 -11.37 14.15
CA LEU A 97 19.19 -11.39 14.50
C LEU A 97 18.70 -9.99 14.91
N LEU A 98 17.63 -9.51 14.28
CA LEU A 98 17.03 -8.20 14.56
C LEU A 98 15.75 -8.34 15.38
N ASP A 99 14.79 -9.12 14.85
CA ASP A 99 13.50 -9.36 15.50
C ASP A 99 12.97 -10.75 15.17
N HIS A 100 12.26 -11.36 16.12
CA HIS A 100 11.59 -12.65 15.93
C HIS A 100 10.53 -12.88 17.00
N ASN A 101 9.54 -13.73 16.71
CA ASN A 101 8.50 -14.13 17.67
C ASN A 101 8.42 -15.65 17.89
N GLU A 102 9.57 -16.33 17.82
CA GLU A 102 9.64 -17.78 17.96
C GLU A 102 9.40 -18.24 19.41
N PRO A 103 8.33 -19.02 19.71
CA PRO A 103 7.89 -19.29 21.08
C PRO A 103 8.98 -19.97 21.93
N ILE A 104 9.77 -20.85 21.32
CA ILE A 104 10.85 -21.59 21.98
C ILE A 104 11.98 -20.68 22.47
N PHE A 105 12.24 -19.56 21.78
CA PHE A 105 13.30 -18.62 22.12
C PHE A 105 12.79 -17.45 22.97
N VAL A 106 11.52 -17.06 22.81
CA VAL A 106 10.88 -15.99 23.61
C VAL A 106 10.52 -16.47 25.02
N SER A 107 9.97 -17.69 25.15
CA SER A 107 9.45 -18.22 26.42
C SER A 107 10.18 -19.44 26.98
N GLY A 108 11.10 -20.02 26.21
CA GLY A 108 11.83 -21.25 26.56
C GLY A 108 13.32 -21.06 26.84
N LEU A 109 14.14 -21.24 25.79
CA LEU A 109 15.61 -21.32 25.85
C LEU A 109 16.32 -19.96 25.97
N GLY A 110 15.59 -18.86 25.83
CA GLY A 110 16.15 -17.51 25.69
C GLY A 110 16.73 -17.24 24.31
N GLN A 111 17.09 -15.98 24.03
CA GLN A 111 17.57 -15.56 22.70
C GLN A 111 19.05 -15.89 22.42
N ALA A 112 19.87 -16.08 23.45
CA ALA A 112 21.32 -16.26 23.29
C ALA A 112 21.71 -17.46 22.38
N PRO A 113 21.08 -18.64 22.48
CA PRO A 113 21.37 -19.74 21.55
C PRO A 113 21.00 -19.43 20.10
N PHE A 114 20.01 -18.56 19.88
CA PHE A 114 19.60 -18.16 18.53
C PHE A 114 20.58 -17.15 17.92
N HIS A 115 21.10 -16.22 18.72
CA HIS A 115 22.20 -15.35 18.29
C HIS A 115 23.46 -16.15 17.94
N ALA A 116 23.84 -17.11 18.79
CA ALA A 116 25.01 -17.98 18.55
C ALA A 116 24.87 -18.82 17.27
N PHE A 117 23.64 -19.12 16.84
CA PHE A 117 23.41 -19.78 15.55
C PHE A 117 23.83 -18.89 14.38
N PHE A 118 23.42 -17.62 14.36
CA PHE A 118 23.76 -16.71 13.25
C PHE A 118 25.25 -16.35 13.18
N GLU A 119 25.95 -16.37 14.32
CA GLU A 119 27.40 -16.13 14.36
C GLU A 119 28.21 -17.16 13.53
N GLN A 120 27.65 -18.36 13.31
CA GLN A 120 28.30 -19.42 12.54
C GLN A 120 28.42 -19.10 11.04
N TYR A 121 27.61 -18.19 10.49
CA TYR A 121 27.65 -17.88 9.04
C TYR A 121 28.94 -17.20 8.61
N ARG A 122 29.61 -16.51 9.53
CA ARG A 122 30.75 -15.66 9.20
C ARG A 122 31.89 -16.46 8.55
N GLY A 123 32.26 -16.07 7.34
CA GLY A 123 33.35 -16.68 6.57
C GLY A 123 32.92 -17.74 5.56
N HIS A 124 31.67 -18.20 5.62
CA HIS A 124 31.06 -19.06 4.59
C HIS A 124 30.63 -18.27 3.36
N SER A 125 30.54 -18.94 2.22
CA SER A 125 30.02 -18.39 0.97
C SER A 125 28.56 -18.77 0.76
N ILE A 126 27.78 -17.91 0.09
CA ILE A 126 26.47 -18.27 -0.44
C ILE A 126 26.53 -19.38 -1.50
N SER A 127 27.72 -19.63 -2.07
CA SER A 127 27.97 -20.74 -3.00
C SER A 127 28.19 -22.08 -2.29
N ASP A 128 28.38 -22.09 -0.98
CA ASP A 128 28.54 -23.31 -0.20
C ASP A 128 27.16 -23.96 0.05
N SER A 129 27.08 -25.30 -0.01
CA SER A 129 25.86 -26.04 0.30
C SER A 129 25.64 -26.14 1.81
N LEU A 130 25.23 -25.03 2.44
CA LEU A 130 25.04 -24.92 3.89
C LEU A 130 23.76 -25.66 4.35
N VAL A 131 23.86 -26.49 5.40
CA VAL A 131 22.74 -27.29 5.94
C VAL A 131 22.72 -27.24 7.46
N VAL A 132 21.54 -27.12 8.07
CA VAL A 132 21.38 -27.13 9.54
C VAL A 132 21.18 -28.55 10.08
N GLY A 133 22.15 -29.04 10.86
CA GLY A 133 22.11 -30.34 11.52
C GLY A 133 23.49 -30.84 11.91
N THR A 134 23.54 -32.03 12.50
CA THR A 134 24.77 -32.76 12.71
C THR A 134 24.90 -33.83 11.62
N PRO A 135 26.09 -34.07 11.04
CA PRO A 135 26.29 -35.21 10.15
C PRO A 135 25.96 -36.50 10.89
N TYR A 136 25.07 -37.31 10.31
CA TYR A 136 24.77 -38.65 10.82
C TYR A 136 25.88 -39.61 10.34
N GLY A 137 26.29 -40.57 11.19
CA GLY A 137 27.25 -41.62 10.79
C GLY A 137 28.75 -41.32 10.91
N GLY A 138 29.19 -40.15 11.40
CA GLY A 138 30.62 -39.85 11.57
C GLY A 138 31.41 -39.63 10.28
N ALA A 139 30.76 -39.70 9.12
CA ALA A 139 31.33 -39.35 7.82
C ALA A 139 31.39 -37.82 7.65
N THR A 140 32.46 -37.21 8.17
CA THR A 140 32.74 -35.78 7.98
C THR A 140 33.48 -35.47 6.66
N GLY A 141 33.56 -36.41 5.72
CA GLY A 141 34.53 -36.33 4.61
C GLY A 141 34.04 -36.61 3.18
N GLY A 142 32.77 -37.02 2.97
CA GLY A 142 32.31 -37.49 1.65
C GLY A 142 31.35 -36.58 0.87
N GLY A 143 30.65 -35.65 1.54
CA GLY A 143 29.64 -34.80 0.91
C GLY A 143 30.09 -33.34 0.81
N GLY A 144 29.80 -32.67 -0.31
CA GLY A 144 30.02 -31.23 -0.50
C GLY A 144 29.15 -30.31 0.39
N LEU A 145 28.53 -30.86 1.44
CA LEU A 145 27.63 -30.17 2.37
C LEU A 145 28.42 -29.57 3.54
N VAL A 146 28.11 -28.31 3.87
CA VAL A 146 28.68 -27.62 5.03
C VAL A 146 27.63 -27.56 6.14
N TYR A 147 27.94 -28.16 7.29
CA TYR A 147 26.98 -28.27 8.39
C TYR A 147 27.08 -27.10 9.37
N LEU A 148 25.91 -26.51 9.70
CA LEU A 148 25.72 -25.53 10.77
C LEU A 148 25.05 -26.21 11.97
N ASP A 149 25.58 -25.95 13.17
CA ASP A 149 25.07 -26.53 14.41
C ASP A 149 23.65 -26.01 14.69
N GLY A 150 22.69 -26.93 14.72
CA GLY A 150 21.32 -26.62 15.13
C GLY A 150 21.18 -26.38 16.64
N VAL A 151 20.10 -25.72 17.06
CA VAL A 151 19.79 -25.55 18.48
C VAL A 151 18.91 -26.70 18.98
N THR A 152 19.35 -27.40 20.02
CA THR A 152 18.62 -28.51 20.63
C THR A 152 17.20 -28.08 21.03
N LYS A 153 16.17 -28.84 20.61
CA LYS A 153 14.73 -28.56 20.82
C LYS A 153 14.17 -27.36 20.04
N ALA A 154 14.97 -26.69 19.21
CA ALA A 154 14.55 -25.56 18.37
C ALA A 154 14.92 -25.74 16.89
N THR A 155 15.11 -26.98 16.45
CA THR A 155 15.58 -27.33 15.10
C THR A 155 14.69 -26.76 13.99
N ALA A 156 13.37 -26.73 14.16
CA ALA A 156 12.45 -26.17 13.17
C ALA A 156 12.64 -24.65 13.00
N SER A 157 12.66 -23.90 14.11
CA SER A 157 12.85 -22.45 14.10
C SER A 157 14.19 -22.03 13.49
N VAL A 158 15.27 -22.76 13.81
CA VAL A 158 16.61 -22.48 13.29
C VAL A 158 16.71 -22.80 11.80
N ARG A 159 16.05 -23.86 11.32
CA ARG A 159 15.99 -24.19 9.89
C ARG A 159 15.26 -23.14 9.08
N ILE A 160 14.10 -22.69 9.54
CA ILE A 160 13.34 -21.63 8.85
C ILE A 160 14.17 -20.34 8.80
N ALA A 161 14.82 -19.99 9.92
CA ALA A 161 15.70 -18.83 9.95
C ALA A 161 16.88 -18.95 8.98
N HIS A 162 17.44 -20.15 8.84
CA HIS A 162 18.49 -20.44 7.88
C HIS A 162 18.03 -20.26 6.43
N GLU A 163 16.87 -20.82 6.10
CA GLU A 163 16.24 -20.67 4.79
C GLU A 163 15.95 -19.19 4.48
N SER A 164 15.48 -18.40 5.46
CA SER A 164 15.25 -16.97 5.29
C SER A 164 16.53 -16.20 4.94
N VAL A 165 17.65 -16.54 5.60
CA VAL A 165 18.96 -15.92 5.33
C VAL A 165 19.44 -16.28 3.92
N LEU A 166 19.39 -17.56 3.54
CA LEU A 166 19.83 -18.00 2.22
C LEU A 166 18.94 -17.44 1.11
N ALA A 167 17.62 -17.44 1.27
CA ALA A 167 16.68 -16.91 0.30
C ALA A 167 16.98 -15.44 -0.04
N ALA A 168 17.10 -14.60 1.00
CA ALA A 168 17.40 -13.19 0.83
C ALA A 168 18.80 -12.96 0.23
N ALA A 169 19.80 -13.72 0.69
CA ALA A 169 21.17 -13.62 0.20
C ALA A 169 21.31 -14.01 -1.28
N LEU A 170 20.68 -15.11 -1.69
CA LEU A 170 20.67 -15.56 -3.08
C LEU A 170 19.90 -14.60 -3.99
N GLN A 171 18.79 -14.02 -3.50
CA GLN A 171 18.05 -12.99 -4.24
C GLN A 171 18.93 -11.75 -4.50
N VAL A 172 19.63 -11.26 -3.48
CA VAL A 172 20.56 -10.12 -3.63
C VAL A 172 21.70 -10.45 -4.58
N ALA A 173 22.28 -11.64 -4.47
CA ALA A 173 23.36 -12.07 -5.33
C ALA A 173 22.94 -12.16 -6.80
N ARG A 174 21.78 -12.75 -7.09
CA ARG A 174 21.23 -12.82 -8.45
C ARG A 174 20.96 -11.41 -9.01
N GLU A 175 20.25 -10.56 -8.26
CA GLU A 175 19.84 -9.23 -8.73
C GLU A 175 21.04 -8.28 -8.90
N LYS A 176 21.98 -8.28 -7.94
CA LYS A 176 23.03 -7.24 -7.85
C LYS A 176 24.42 -7.70 -8.27
N MET A 177 24.77 -8.99 -8.09
CA MET A 177 26.11 -9.50 -8.42
C MET A 177 26.17 -10.12 -9.81
N GLN A 178 25.10 -10.81 -10.25
CA GLN A 178 25.04 -11.46 -11.57
C GLN A 178 24.13 -10.76 -12.59
N GLY A 179 23.31 -9.79 -12.17
CA GLY A 179 22.40 -9.06 -13.05
C GLY A 179 21.20 -9.89 -13.53
N ILE A 180 20.88 -10.99 -12.84
CA ILE A 180 19.73 -11.85 -13.10
C ILE A 180 18.59 -11.39 -12.19
N ALA A 181 17.60 -10.71 -12.75
CA ALA A 181 16.37 -10.41 -12.02
C ALA A 181 15.54 -11.69 -11.88
N SER A 182 15.52 -12.30 -10.69
CA SER A 182 14.58 -13.38 -10.39
C SER A 182 13.17 -12.80 -10.35
N GLY A 183 12.33 -13.15 -11.34
CA GLY A 183 10.90 -12.88 -11.28
C GLY A 183 10.23 -13.63 -10.12
N PRO A 184 8.93 -13.38 -9.86
CA PRO A 184 8.19 -14.20 -8.90
C PRO A 184 8.32 -15.69 -9.27
N PRO A 185 8.45 -16.61 -8.29
CA PRO A 185 8.65 -18.03 -8.55
C PRO A 185 7.53 -18.58 -9.44
N ALA A 186 7.89 -19.45 -10.38
CA ALA A 186 6.94 -20.13 -11.26
C ALA A 186 6.23 -21.26 -10.50
N TYR A 187 4.94 -21.47 -10.78
CA TYR A 187 4.15 -22.54 -10.17
C TYR A 187 3.58 -23.50 -11.23
N PRO A 188 3.59 -24.84 -11.03
CA PRO A 188 2.86 -25.75 -11.90
C PRO A 188 1.44 -25.25 -12.05
N ASP A 189 1.01 -25.08 -13.30
CA ASP A 189 -0.34 -24.66 -13.60
C ASP A 189 -1.28 -25.84 -13.37
N PRO A 190 -2.13 -25.80 -12.32
CA PRO A 190 -3.03 -26.92 -12.03
C PRO A 190 -4.12 -27.08 -13.09
N ASP A 191 -4.40 -26.03 -13.88
CA ASP A 191 -5.43 -26.03 -14.92
C ASP A 191 -4.87 -26.51 -16.28
N TYR A 192 -3.55 -26.55 -16.44
CA TYR A 192 -2.91 -27.05 -17.65
C TYR A 192 -2.82 -28.58 -17.65
N VAL A 193 -3.60 -29.21 -18.52
CA VAL A 193 -3.64 -30.68 -18.66
C VAL A 193 -3.29 -31.08 -20.09
N GLU A 194 -2.23 -31.86 -20.23
CA GLU A 194 -1.78 -32.48 -21.47
C GLU A 194 -1.74 -33.99 -21.29
N VAL A 195 -2.13 -34.74 -22.32
CA VAL A 195 -2.03 -36.21 -22.32
C VAL A 195 -0.71 -36.57 -22.96
N LEU A 196 0.22 -37.07 -22.16
CA LEU A 196 1.58 -37.46 -22.57
C LEU A 196 1.74 -38.98 -22.45
N THR A 197 2.68 -39.54 -23.22
CA THR A 197 3.18 -40.91 -23.09
C THR A 197 4.63 -40.91 -22.62
N TRP A 198 5.15 -42.08 -22.22
CA TRP A 198 6.58 -42.22 -21.89
C TRP A 198 7.49 -41.75 -23.04
N ASP A 199 7.18 -42.13 -24.27
CA ASP A 199 7.93 -41.73 -25.46
C ASP A 199 7.89 -40.21 -25.68
N ASP A 200 6.77 -39.56 -25.33
CA ASP A 200 6.66 -38.09 -25.38
C ASP A 200 7.59 -37.43 -24.37
N LEU A 201 7.69 -37.95 -23.14
CA LEU A 201 8.59 -37.40 -22.12
C LEU A 201 10.05 -37.42 -22.60
N VAL A 202 10.48 -38.54 -23.18
CA VAL A 202 11.84 -38.71 -23.69
C VAL A 202 12.09 -37.83 -24.92
N THR A 203 11.15 -37.83 -25.88
CA THR A 203 11.32 -37.10 -27.16
C THR A 203 11.29 -35.58 -26.96
N GLN A 204 10.49 -35.10 -26.01
CA GLN A 204 10.34 -33.68 -25.71
C GLN A 204 11.36 -33.17 -24.67
N GLY A 205 12.21 -34.06 -24.13
CA GLY A 205 13.22 -33.72 -23.13
C GLY A 205 12.65 -33.37 -21.75
N LEU A 206 11.44 -33.82 -21.43
CA LEU A 206 10.80 -33.64 -20.12
C LEU A 206 11.32 -34.62 -19.06
N ILE A 207 12.08 -35.62 -19.49
CA ILE A 207 12.89 -36.50 -18.65
C ILE A 207 14.31 -36.52 -19.18
N THR A 208 15.29 -36.39 -18.30
CA THR A 208 16.72 -36.41 -18.65
C THR A 208 17.36 -37.70 -18.16
N ARG A 209 18.08 -38.39 -19.05
CA ARG A 209 18.89 -39.57 -18.70
C ARG A 209 20.37 -39.21 -18.65
N ARG A 210 21.06 -39.62 -17.59
CA ARG A 210 22.50 -39.57 -17.42
C ARG A 210 23.04 -40.97 -17.12
N LEU A 211 23.63 -41.57 -18.15
CA LEU A 211 24.35 -42.84 -18.06
C LEU A 211 25.85 -42.56 -17.90
N ALA A 212 26.48 -43.10 -16.86
CA ALA A 212 27.94 -43.08 -16.65
C ALA A 212 28.45 -44.52 -16.47
N SER A 213 29.54 -44.84 -17.16
CA SER A 213 30.19 -46.16 -17.08
C SER A 213 31.20 -46.21 -15.94
N ASN A 214 31.55 -47.42 -15.49
CA ASN A 214 32.65 -47.64 -14.57
C ASN A 214 33.97 -47.03 -15.09
N ALA A 215 34.26 -47.17 -16.38
CA ALA A 215 35.44 -46.56 -17.00
C ALA A 215 35.45 -45.03 -16.91
N GLU A 216 34.29 -44.39 -17.03
CA GLU A 216 34.16 -42.94 -16.89
C GLU A 216 34.47 -42.48 -15.47
N VAL A 217 33.89 -43.14 -14.47
CA VAL A 217 34.14 -42.82 -13.05
C VAL A 217 35.59 -43.11 -12.66
N GLN A 218 36.14 -44.24 -13.13
CA GLN A 218 37.54 -44.59 -12.92
C GLN A 218 38.49 -43.51 -13.45
N ALA A 219 38.18 -42.91 -14.60
CA ALA A 219 38.98 -41.82 -15.17
C ALA A 219 38.96 -40.55 -14.30
N LEU A 220 37.88 -40.29 -13.56
CA LEU A 220 37.77 -39.15 -12.64
C LEU A 220 38.63 -39.34 -11.38
N PHE A 221 38.80 -40.58 -10.93
CA PHE A 221 39.67 -40.93 -9.80
C PHE A 221 41.15 -41.12 -10.17
N ALA A 222 41.52 -41.02 -11.45
CA ALA A 222 42.88 -41.24 -11.93
C ALA A 222 43.90 -40.28 -11.26
N GLY A 223 44.98 -40.83 -10.69
CA GLY A 223 46.01 -40.06 -9.99
C GLY A 223 45.63 -39.60 -8.58
N THR A 224 44.48 -40.05 -8.06
CA THR A 224 44.09 -39.87 -6.66
C THR A 224 44.49 -41.07 -5.81
N VAL A 225 44.38 -40.98 -4.48
CA VAL A 225 44.65 -42.11 -3.59
C VAL A 225 43.61 -43.23 -3.76
N TRP A 226 42.42 -42.90 -4.29
CA TRP A 226 41.27 -43.80 -4.47
C TRP A 226 41.17 -44.46 -5.86
N GLU A 227 42.23 -44.36 -6.66
CA GLU A 227 42.26 -44.91 -8.03
C GLU A 227 41.97 -46.42 -8.01
N ASP A 228 42.53 -47.18 -7.07
CA ASP A 228 42.46 -48.64 -7.02
C ASP A 228 41.40 -49.18 -6.03
N ASP A 229 40.58 -48.32 -5.42
CA ASP A 229 39.64 -48.69 -4.34
C ASP A 229 38.24 -49.12 -4.82
N ASP A 230 38.10 -49.49 -6.10
CA ASP A 230 36.85 -49.99 -6.70
C ASP A 230 37.16 -51.16 -7.64
N ALA A 231 37.20 -52.36 -7.06
CA ALA A 231 37.53 -53.59 -7.80
C ALA A 231 36.52 -53.88 -8.92
N GLU A 232 35.24 -53.55 -8.71
CA GLU A 232 34.18 -53.84 -9.67
C GLU A 232 34.29 -52.92 -10.91
N ALA A 233 34.74 -51.67 -10.74
CA ALA A 233 35.02 -50.80 -11.89
C ALA A 233 36.22 -51.27 -12.73
N LEU A 234 37.20 -51.93 -12.11
CA LEU A 234 38.38 -52.48 -12.79
C LEU A 234 38.06 -53.80 -13.51
N ASP A 235 37.23 -54.64 -12.90
CA ASP A 235 36.83 -55.95 -13.43
C ASP A 235 35.82 -55.83 -14.59
N ASP A 236 34.90 -54.86 -14.54
CA ASP A 236 33.94 -54.58 -15.61
C ASP A 236 33.84 -53.08 -15.95
N PRO A 237 34.75 -52.55 -16.79
CA PRO A 237 34.80 -51.13 -17.13
C PRO A 237 33.61 -50.63 -17.96
N ASP A 238 32.99 -51.50 -18.75
CA ASP A 238 31.90 -51.14 -19.66
C ASP A 238 30.52 -51.18 -18.96
N ALA A 239 30.44 -51.79 -17.77
CA ALA A 239 29.21 -51.80 -16.98
C ALA A 239 28.80 -50.39 -16.51
N PRO A 240 27.48 -50.14 -16.38
CA PRO A 240 26.97 -48.86 -15.88
C PRO A 240 27.28 -48.70 -14.39
N TYR A 241 27.90 -47.58 -14.03
CA TYR A 241 28.05 -47.16 -12.64
C TYR A 241 26.80 -46.42 -12.16
N LEU A 242 26.31 -45.50 -12.99
CA LEU A 242 25.14 -44.66 -12.75
C LEU A 242 24.25 -44.68 -14.00
N ASP A 243 22.97 -45.00 -13.83
CA ASP A 243 21.95 -44.75 -14.86
C ASP A 243 20.82 -43.94 -14.25
N LEU A 244 21.00 -42.62 -14.26
CA LEU A 244 20.14 -41.67 -13.57
C LEU A 244 19.10 -41.09 -14.52
N TRP A 245 17.84 -41.12 -14.10
CA TRP A 245 16.72 -40.46 -14.77
C TRP A 245 16.15 -39.37 -13.88
N ILE A 246 15.99 -38.17 -14.43
CA ILE A 246 15.54 -36.98 -13.72
C ILE A 246 14.29 -36.44 -14.39
N ALA A 247 13.21 -36.28 -13.63
CA ALA A 247 11.97 -35.67 -14.09
C ALA A 247 11.40 -34.72 -13.03
N ASP A 248 10.95 -33.56 -13.47
CA ASP A 248 10.13 -32.65 -12.67
C ASP A 248 8.68 -33.15 -12.64
N VAL A 249 8.20 -33.52 -11.44
CA VAL A 249 6.87 -34.08 -11.22
C VAL A 249 5.91 -33.09 -10.57
N GLY A 250 6.26 -31.80 -10.51
CA GLY A 250 5.30 -30.75 -10.14
C GLY A 250 4.15 -30.64 -11.14
N PRO A 251 4.41 -30.62 -12.46
CA PRO A 251 3.38 -30.68 -13.47
C PRO A 251 2.60 -32.01 -13.45
N LYS A 252 1.28 -31.93 -13.21
CA LYS A 252 0.41 -33.12 -13.17
C LYS A 252 0.45 -33.97 -14.44
N SER A 253 0.68 -33.34 -15.59
CA SER A 253 0.77 -34.02 -16.88
C SER A 253 2.00 -34.94 -16.97
N ILE A 254 3.12 -34.55 -16.34
CA ILE A 254 4.34 -35.37 -16.29
C ILE A 254 4.21 -36.43 -15.19
N ALA A 255 3.77 -36.02 -13.99
CA ALA A 255 3.60 -36.91 -12.85
C ALA A 255 2.71 -38.13 -13.19
N ARG A 256 1.58 -37.91 -13.90
CA ARG A 256 0.64 -38.98 -14.29
C ARG A 256 1.22 -40.09 -15.16
N VAL A 257 2.27 -39.80 -15.91
CA VAL A 257 2.93 -40.80 -16.77
C VAL A 257 3.94 -41.62 -15.97
N LEU A 258 4.56 -41.02 -14.96
CA LEU A 258 5.68 -41.59 -14.22
C LEU A 258 5.26 -42.33 -12.96
N LEU A 259 4.23 -41.84 -12.27
CA LEU A 259 3.86 -42.31 -10.93
C LEU A 259 2.57 -43.13 -10.97
N SER A 260 2.47 -44.14 -10.09
CA SER A 260 1.24 -44.92 -9.88
C SER A 260 0.09 -44.03 -9.37
N GLU A 261 -1.16 -44.48 -9.50
CA GLU A 261 -2.31 -43.72 -8.97
C GLU A 261 -2.18 -43.46 -7.46
N ASP A 262 -1.71 -44.43 -6.69
CA ASP A 262 -1.51 -44.29 -5.25
C ASP A 262 -0.42 -43.26 -4.91
N THR A 263 0.73 -43.30 -5.61
CA THR A 263 1.82 -42.33 -5.42
C THR A 263 1.40 -40.92 -5.83
N LEU A 264 0.58 -40.78 -6.87
CA LEU A 264 0.02 -39.50 -7.30
C LEU A 264 -0.89 -38.89 -6.25
N GLU A 265 -1.74 -39.69 -5.61
CA GLU A 265 -2.61 -39.23 -4.53
C GLU A 265 -1.79 -38.77 -3.32
N GLU A 266 -0.72 -39.50 -2.97
CA GLU A 266 0.21 -39.10 -1.90
C GLU A 266 0.94 -37.79 -2.23
N LEU A 267 1.44 -37.65 -3.47
CA LEU A 267 2.09 -36.44 -3.93
C LEU A 267 1.11 -35.24 -3.92
N ASP A 268 -0.12 -35.41 -4.42
CA ASP A 268 -1.14 -34.37 -4.39
C ASP A 268 -1.50 -33.96 -2.95
N HIS A 269 -1.57 -34.92 -2.02
CA HIS A 269 -1.76 -34.63 -0.60
C HIS A 269 -0.59 -33.84 -0.02
N PHE A 270 0.63 -34.27 -0.29
CA PHE A 270 1.85 -33.60 0.13
C PHE A 270 1.90 -32.15 -0.38
N MET A 271 1.64 -31.94 -1.67
CA MET A 271 1.63 -30.62 -2.32
C MET A 271 0.50 -29.71 -1.85
N SER A 272 -0.60 -30.27 -1.33
CA SER A 272 -1.67 -29.48 -0.69
C SER A 272 -1.24 -28.86 0.65
N ILE A 273 -0.26 -29.46 1.33
CA ILE A 273 0.32 -28.98 2.58
C ILE A 273 1.54 -28.10 2.28
N SER A 274 2.41 -28.55 1.37
CA SER A 274 3.64 -27.87 0.98
C SER A 274 3.50 -27.19 -0.38
N THR A 275 2.71 -26.12 -0.43
CA THR A 275 2.30 -25.47 -1.68
C THR A 275 3.42 -24.79 -2.47
N PHE A 276 4.60 -24.64 -1.88
CA PHE A 276 5.76 -23.95 -2.48
C PHE A 276 6.91 -24.90 -2.85
N ASP A 277 6.84 -26.16 -2.41
CA ASP A 277 7.84 -27.16 -2.79
C ASP A 277 7.68 -27.48 -4.29
N GLU A 278 8.80 -27.82 -4.92
CA GLU A 278 8.87 -28.35 -6.28
C GLU A 278 9.41 -29.79 -6.20
N PRO A 279 8.61 -30.80 -6.55
CA PRO A 279 9.01 -32.19 -6.45
C PRO A 279 9.73 -32.66 -7.71
N ILE A 280 10.92 -33.23 -7.54
CA ILE A 280 11.80 -33.75 -8.58
C ILE A 280 11.95 -35.26 -8.35
N LEU A 281 11.48 -36.06 -9.30
CA LEU A 281 11.68 -37.50 -9.30
C LEU A 281 13.07 -37.83 -9.84
N VAL A 282 13.81 -38.65 -9.10
CA VAL A 282 15.04 -39.28 -9.58
C VAL A 282 14.93 -40.81 -9.49
N ILE A 283 15.37 -41.50 -10.54
CA ILE A 283 15.37 -42.96 -10.64
C ILE A 283 16.78 -43.42 -11.03
N GLU A 284 17.32 -44.40 -10.32
CA GLU A 284 18.65 -44.96 -10.57
C GLU A 284 18.56 -46.48 -10.71
N THR A 285 19.06 -47.01 -11.83
CA THR A 285 18.91 -48.44 -12.16
C THR A 285 20.23 -49.22 -12.21
N ALA A 286 21.37 -48.54 -11.98
CA ALA A 286 22.67 -49.17 -11.87
C ALA A 286 23.05 -49.41 -10.39
N ARG A 287 24.32 -49.26 -10.03
CA ARG A 287 24.84 -49.67 -8.71
C ARG A 287 25.08 -48.50 -7.74
N HIS A 288 24.72 -47.27 -8.11
CA HIS A 288 25.03 -46.08 -7.31
C HIS A 288 24.10 -45.93 -6.09
N GLY A 289 22.80 -46.17 -6.25
CA GLY A 289 21.84 -46.21 -5.13
C GLY A 289 21.35 -44.86 -4.60
N LEU A 290 21.74 -43.74 -5.23
CA LEU A 290 21.31 -42.34 -4.96
C LEU A 290 21.75 -41.71 -3.62
N VAL A 291 21.72 -42.45 -2.52
CA VAL A 291 22.03 -41.99 -1.16
C VAL A 291 22.82 -43.06 -0.40
N SER A 292 23.54 -42.67 0.67
CA SER A 292 24.27 -43.67 1.48
C SER A 292 23.35 -44.60 2.29
N GLU A 293 23.93 -45.70 2.77
CA GLU A 293 23.25 -46.65 3.66
C GLU A 293 22.81 -46.01 4.99
N ASP A 294 23.50 -44.97 5.45
CA ASP A 294 23.21 -44.22 6.68
C ASP A 294 22.22 -43.06 6.45
N PHE A 295 21.69 -42.91 5.23
CA PHE A 295 20.78 -41.82 4.89
C PHE A 295 19.50 -41.87 5.73
N VAL A 296 19.15 -40.71 6.28
CA VAL A 296 17.90 -40.52 7.04
C VAL A 296 16.86 -39.86 6.14
N ARG A 297 15.72 -40.51 5.96
CA ARG A 297 14.57 -39.98 5.22
C ARG A 297 14.19 -38.56 5.68
N ASN A 298 13.64 -37.77 4.77
CA ASN A 298 13.29 -36.36 4.98
C ASN A 298 14.48 -35.44 5.33
N THR A 299 15.72 -35.85 5.04
CA THR A 299 16.91 -34.98 5.14
C THR A 299 17.48 -34.64 3.76
N SER A 300 18.52 -33.79 3.71
CA SER A 300 19.19 -33.47 2.45
C SER A 300 20.00 -34.70 2.01
N PRO A 301 19.85 -35.14 0.75
CA PRO A 301 20.63 -36.26 0.24
C PRO A 301 22.11 -35.92 0.30
N ASP A 302 22.92 -36.89 0.68
CA ASP A 302 24.34 -36.76 0.94
C ASP A 302 25.19 -36.89 -0.32
N TRP A 303 24.69 -37.62 -1.33
CA TRP A 303 25.37 -37.80 -2.62
C TRP A 303 24.71 -37.04 -3.78
N ILE A 304 23.63 -36.29 -3.55
CA ILE A 304 22.92 -35.56 -4.61
C ILE A 304 22.84 -34.08 -4.24
N GLY A 305 23.26 -33.21 -5.16
CA GLY A 305 23.10 -31.76 -5.07
C GLY A 305 22.48 -31.20 -6.34
N VAL A 306 21.89 -30.01 -6.27
CA VAL A 306 21.46 -29.25 -7.45
C VAL A 306 22.03 -27.85 -7.38
N GLN A 307 22.39 -27.31 -8.54
CA GLN A 307 22.86 -25.95 -8.70
C GLN A 307 22.09 -25.27 -9.84
N GLN A 308 21.72 -24.01 -9.65
CA GLN A 308 21.11 -23.16 -10.67
C GLN A 308 21.74 -21.77 -10.64
N ASP A 309 22.08 -21.23 -11.82
CA ASP A 309 22.77 -19.95 -11.98
C ASP A 309 24.10 -19.84 -11.19
N GLY A 310 24.76 -20.97 -10.97
CA GLY A 310 25.98 -21.02 -10.16
C GLY A 310 25.76 -21.05 -8.64
N PHE A 311 24.52 -21.10 -8.16
CA PHE A 311 24.19 -21.18 -6.74
C PHE A 311 23.58 -22.54 -6.36
N PRO A 312 23.90 -23.07 -5.16
CA PRO A 312 23.32 -24.32 -4.67
C PRO A 312 21.81 -24.16 -4.43
N VAL A 313 21.08 -25.23 -4.68
CA VAL A 313 19.64 -25.36 -4.44
C VAL A 313 19.44 -26.29 -3.24
N ALA A 314 18.69 -25.84 -2.25
CA ALA A 314 18.42 -26.63 -1.06
C ALA A 314 17.47 -27.79 -1.38
N LEU A 315 18.02 -29.01 -1.44
CA LEU A 315 17.26 -30.24 -1.67
C LEU A 315 16.98 -30.99 -0.37
N ARG A 316 15.84 -31.65 -0.33
CA ARG A 316 15.46 -32.61 0.72
C ARG A 316 14.72 -33.79 0.12
N ASP A 317 14.78 -34.94 0.77
CA ASP A 317 13.84 -36.03 0.51
C ASP A 317 12.40 -35.60 0.89
N ALA A 318 11.44 -35.93 0.03
CA ALA A 318 10.01 -35.71 0.27
C ALA A 318 9.42 -36.73 1.26
N ASP A 319 10.13 -37.83 1.53
CA ASP A 319 9.71 -38.93 2.41
C ASP A 319 8.40 -39.60 1.93
N LEU A 320 8.28 -39.74 0.61
CA LEU A 320 7.18 -40.45 -0.06
C LEU A 320 7.66 -41.83 -0.52
N PHE A 321 6.77 -42.83 -0.50
CA PHE A 321 7.06 -44.12 -1.12
C PHE A 321 6.72 -44.00 -2.61
N VAL A 322 7.73 -44.20 -3.46
CA VAL A 322 7.58 -44.01 -4.90
C VAL A 322 7.26 -45.34 -5.55
N GLU A 323 6.08 -45.47 -6.13
CA GLU A 323 5.72 -46.53 -7.05
C GLU A 323 5.52 -45.93 -8.46
N LEU A 324 6.20 -46.51 -9.45
CA LEU A 324 6.12 -46.04 -10.83
C LEU A 324 4.86 -46.59 -11.53
N SER A 325 4.39 -45.88 -12.54
CA SER A 325 3.25 -46.32 -13.36
C SER A 325 3.63 -47.51 -14.25
N ASP A 326 2.65 -48.36 -14.59
CA ASP A 326 2.79 -49.45 -15.58
C ASP A 326 3.21 -48.96 -16.98
N SER A 327 3.06 -47.66 -17.26
CA SER A 327 3.52 -47.05 -18.51
C SER A 327 5.03 -46.81 -18.58
N VAL A 328 5.72 -46.88 -17.44
CA VAL A 328 7.18 -46.75 -17.35
C VAL A 328 7.82 -48.09 -17.71
N PRO A 329 8.89 -48.13 -18.54
CA PRO A 329 9.55 -49.36 -18.94
C PRO A 329 10.00 -50.26 -17.76
N ASP A 330 9.91 -51.59 -17.96
CA ASP A 330 10.23 -52.60 -16.95
C ASP A 330 11.64 -52.47 -16.36
N ASP A 331 12.61 -51.96 -17.13
CA ASP A 331 14.00 -51.76 -16.68
C ASP A 331 14.15 -50.65 -15.62
N LEU A 332 13.19 -49.72 -15.55
CA LEU A 332 13.14 -48.67 -14.53
C LEU A 332 12.39 -49.10 -13.26
N GLN A 333 11.52 -50.10 -13.36
CA GLN A 333 10.67 -50.57 -12.26
C GLN A 333 11.49 -51.18 -11.11
N ASP A 334 12.63 -51.81 -11.43
CA ASP A 334 13.52 -52.43 -10.45
C ASP A 334 14.55 -51.44 -9.86
N GLY A 335 14.55 -50.18 -10.30
CA GLY A 335 15.47 -49.14 -9.85
C GLY A 335 15.12 -48.52 -8.49
N VAL A 336 16.09 -47.80 -7.91
CA VAL A 336 15.85 -46.97 -6.72
C VAL A 336 15.23 -45.65 -7.18
N ALA A 337 13.99 -45.39 -6.77
CA ALA A 337 13.28 -44.16 -7.06
C ALA A 337 13.06 -43.32 -5.79
N MET A 338 13.27 -42.01 -5.88
CA MET A 338 12.97 -41.07 -4.79
C MET A 338 12.46 -39.74 -5.34
N ILE A 339 11.59 -39.07 -4.57
CA ILE A 339 11.17 -37.71 -4.86
C ILE A 339 11.94 -36.76 -3.94
N LEU A 340 12.76 -35.92 -4.56
CA LEU A 340 13.41 -34.78 -3.92
C LEU A 340 12.49 -33.56 -3.98
N ARG A 341 12.63 -32.66 -3.03
CA ARG A 341 11.87 -31.41 -2.96
C ARG A 341 12.77 -30.23 -2.70
N THR A 342 12.42 -29.10 -3.31
CA THR A 342 13.07 -27.81 -3.10
C THR A 342 12.03 -26.71 -2.98
N ASP A 343 12.23 -25.76 -2.07
CA ASP A 343 11.31 -24.63 -1.90
C ASP A 343 11.62 -23.55 -2.95
N ARG A 344 10.66 -23.29 -3.84
CA ARG A 344 10.83 -22.28 -4.90
C ARG A 344 10.93 -20.86 -4.41
N ARG A 345 10.52 -20.58 -3.17
CA ARG A 345 10.71 -19.26 -2.55
C ARG A 345 12.19 -18.94 -2.36
N LEU A 346 13.06 -19.95 -2.38
CA LEU A 346 14.53 -19.80 -2.41
C LEU A 346 15.06 -19.42 -3.81
N GLY A 347 14.15 -19.24 -4.78
CA GLY A 347 14.41 -18.79 -6.14
C GLY A 347 14.88 -19.89 -7.09
N PHE A 348 14.56 -21.15 -6.79
CA PHE A 348 14.62 -22.22 -7.77
C PHE A 348 13.52 -22.02 -8.81
N ASP A 349 13.89 -22.03 -10.09
CA ASP A 349 12.96 -21.93 -11.22
C ASP A 349 13.14 -23.15 -12.15
N PRO A 350 12.24 -24.13 -12.12
CA PRO A 350 12.35 -25.34 -12.95
C PRO A 350 12.28 -25.06 -14.45
N THR A 351 11.78 -23.88 -14.87
CA THR A 351 11.70 -23.50 -16.29
C THR A 351 13.02 -23.00 -16.86
N ARG A 352 14.09 -22.97 -16.06
CA ARG A 352 15.44 -22.57 -16.47
C ARG A 352 16.39 -23.74 -16.24
N GLU A 353 17.47 -23.80 -17.02
CA GLU A 353 18.46 -24.86 -16.87
C GLU A 353 19.00 -24.92 -15.43
N TRP A 354 19.03 -26.13 -14.88
CA TRP A 354 19.63 -26.44 -13.59
C TRP A 354 20.42 -27.74 -13.71
N THR A 355 21.49 -27.85 -12.92
CA THR A 355 22.42 -28.97 -12.99
C THR A 355 22.36 -29.76 -11.69
N MET A 356 22.05 -31.05 -11.80
CA MET A 356 22.21 -32.02 -10.74
C MET A 356 23.65 -32.52 -10.70
N HIS A 357 24.20 -32.59 -9.50
CA HIS A 357 25.50 -33.15 -9.18
C HIS A 357 25.28 -34.44 -8.39
N VAL A 358 25.95 -35.51 -8.79
CA VAL A 358 25.93 -36.81 -8.13
C VAL A 358 27.35 -37.18 -7.73
N GLU A 359 27.55 -37.44 -6.44
CA GLU A 359 28.85 -37.79 -5.86
C GLU A 359 29.09 -39.29 -6.01
N ALA A 360 30.10 -39.68 -6.80
CA ALA A 360 30.63 -41.04 -6.77
C ALA A 360 31.70 -41.13 -5.68
N VAL A 361 31.51 -42.04 -4.72
CA VAL A 361 32.32 -42.09 -3.49
C VAL A 361 33.14 -43.38 -3.42
N ARG A 362 34.38 -43.29 -2.94
CA ARG A 362 35.28 -44.42 -2.66
C ARG A 362 35.94 -44.29 -1.28
N GLU A 363 36.24 -45.41 -0.66
CA GLU A 363 36.88 -45.47 0.67
C GLU A 363 38.28 -46.08 0.58
N HIS A 364 39.27 -45.44 1.19
CA HIS A 364 40.65 -45.93 1.25
C HIS A 364 41.06 -46.29 2.69
N GLY A 365 41.42 -47.55 2.92
CA GLY A 365 41.97 -48.03 4.20
C GLY A 365 40.97 -48.73 5.13
N MET A 366 41.47 -49.41 6.17
CA MET A 366 40.67 -50.38 6.97
C MET A 366 40.32 -49.95 8.40
N PHE A 367 41.12 -49.08 9.03
CA PHE A 367 40.92 -48.71 10.45
C PHE A 367 40.26 -47.33 10.65
N GLN A 368 40.41 -46.43 9.67
CA GLN A 368 39.75 -45.14 9.52
C GLN A 368 39.75 -44.82 8.02
N PRO A 369 38.73 -45.26 7.27
CA PRO A 369 38.72 -45.07 5.82
C PRO A 369 38.70 -43.58 5.47
N GLU A 370 39.59 -43.16 4.57
CA GLU A 370 39.54 -41.83 3.97
C GLU A 370 38.54 -41.87 2.81
N ILE A 371 37.57 -40.97 2.80
CA ILE A 371 36.54 -40.90 1.78
C ILE A 371 36.99 -39.94 0.67
N GLY A 372 36.97 -40.41 -0.57
CA GLY A 372 37.17 -39.58 -1.76
C GLY A 372 35.90 -39.54 -2.60
N SER A 373 35.60 -38.37 -3.17
CA SER A 373 34.44 -38.21 -4.06
C SER A 373 34.81 -37.53 -5.37
N VAL A 374 34.07 -37.86 -6.43
CA VAL A 374 34.11 -37.18 -7.73
C VAL A 374 32.68 -36.91 -8.20
N GLN A 375 32.49 -35.83 -8.95
CA GLN A 375 31.16 -35.38 -9.35
C GLN A 375 30.80 -35.78 -10.78
N LEU A 376 29.64 -36.41 -10.91
CA LEU A 376 28.94 -36.61 -12.18
C LEU A 376 27.84 -35.54 -12.29
N THR A 377 27.66 -34.96 -13.47
CA THR A 377 26.67 -33.89 -13.69
C THR A 377 25.62 -34.27 -14.72
N ALA A 378 24.40 -33.76 -14.51
CA ALA A 378 23.27 -33.87 -15.43
C ALA A 378 22.49 -32.56 -15.44
N THR A 379 22.26 -31.96 -16.61
CA THR A 379 21.49 -30.72 -16.75
C THR A 379 20.05 -31.04 -17.17
N HIS A 380 19.09 -30.45 -16.46
CA HIS A 380 17.66 -30.60 -16.71
C HIS A 380 16.99 -29.23 -16.82
N VAL A 381 15.86 -29.18 -17.54
CA VAL A 381 14.98 -28.03 -17.66
C VAL A 381 13.58 -28.50 -18.00
N THR A 382 12.57 -27.92 -17.37
CA THR A 382 11.17 -28.20 -17.67
C THR A 382 10.60 -27.12 -18.57
N ASP A 383 9.71 -27.48 -19.49
CA ASP A 383 9.09 -26.49 -20.40
C ASP A 383 8.18 -25.50 -19.63
N GLU A 384 8.31 -24.20 -19.91
CA GLU A 384 7.53 -23.12 -19.29
C GLU A 384 6.01 -23.31 -19.49
N ARG A 385 5.57 -24.06 -20.51
CA ARG A 385 4.14 -24.30 -20.77
C ARG A 385 3.40 -24.98 -19.61
N PHE A 386 4.10 -25.71 -18.74
CA PHE A 386 3.51 -26.35 -17.57
C PHE A 386 3.40 -25.43 -16.37
N TYR A 387 3.89 -24.19 -16.47
CA TYR A 387 4.07 -23.27 -15.36
C TYR A 387 3.28 -21.97 -15.57
N ALA A 388 2.58 -21.56 -14.52
CA ALA A 388 1.97 -20.25 -14.39
C ALA A 388 2.87 -19.33 -13.57
N ARG A 389 3.13 -18.12 -14.08
CA ARG A 389 3.77 -17.04 -13.32
C ARG A 389 2.69 -16.09 -12.81
N PRO A 390 2.55 -15.88 -11.48
CA PRO A 390 1.60 -14.90 -10.97
C PRO A 390 2.03 -13.54 -11.48
N VAL A 391 1.20 -12.95 -12.35
CA VAL A 391 1.39 -11.56 -12.80
C VAL A 391 1.39 -10.71 -11.54
N VAL A 392 2.53 -10.10 -11.21
CA VAL A 392 2.62 -9.16 -10.09
C VAL A 392 1.59 -8.07 -10.37
N VAL A 393 0.49 -8.09 -9.61
CA VAL A 393 -0.53 -7.05 -9.69
C VAL A 393 0.15 -5.77 -9.23
N GLU A 394 0.48 -4.90 -10.19
CA GLU A 394 1.03 -3.58 -9.92
C GLU A 394 0.10 -2.89 -8.92
N LYS A 395 0.57 -2.65 -7.69
CA LYS A 395 -0.20 -1.88 -6.71
C LYS A 395 -0.40 -0.48 -7.30
N LEU A 396 -1.63 -0.18 -7.69
CA LEU A 396 -1.98 1.14 -8.21
C LEU A 396 -1.58 2.20 -7.17
N PRO A 397 -1.01 3.34 -7.59
CA PRO A 397 -0.78 4.46 -6.68
C PRO A 397 -2.07 4.81 -5.92
N ALA A 398 -1.98 5.07 -4.61
CA ALA A 398 -3.13 5.27 -3.73
C ALA A 398 -4.12 6.35 -4.21
N TRP A 399 -3.66 7.35 -4.98
CA TRP A 399 -4.55 8.34 -5.59
C TRP A 399 -5.39 7.79 -6.75
N LYS A 400 -4.86 6.85 -7.55
CA LYS A 400 -5.62 6.17 -8.62
C LYS A 400 -6.67 5.26 -7.99
N GLU A 401 -6.27 4.55 -6.94
CA GLU A 401 -7.17 3.69 -6.17
C GLU A 401 -8.31 4.51 -5.54
N ALA A 402 -8.01 5.67 -4.95
CA ALA A 402 -9.03 6.58 -4.40
C ALA A 402 -10.02 7.10 -5.45
N ILE A 403 -9.58 7.33 -6.69
CA ILE A 403 -10.46 7.75 -7.80
C ILE A 403 -11.35 6.58 -8.25
N LEU A 404 -10.78 5.39 -8.46
CA LEU A 404 -11.53 4.22 -8.91
C LEU A 404 -12.59 3.81 -7.88
N ASN A 405 -12.23 3.78 -6.60
CA ASN A 405 -13.15 3.43 -5.52
C ASN A 405 -14.33 4.42 -5.37
N ARG A 406 -14.19 5.65 -5.87
CA ARG A 406 -15.22 6.69 -5.79
C ARG A 406 -15.68 7.20 -7.17
N GLU A 407 -15.48 6.42 -8.22
CA GLU A 407 -15.74 6.89 -9.60
C GLU A 407 -17.19 7.33 -9.80
N THR A 408 -18.14 6.59 -9.23
CA THR A 408 -19.58 6.86 -9.34
C THR A 408 -19.95 8.13 -8.61
N ASP A 409 -19.44 8.32 -7.39
CA ASP A 409 -19.59 9.55 -6.60
C ASP A 409 -19.05 10.77 -7.37
N LEU A 410 -17.87 10.63 -8.00
CA LEU A 410 -17.22 11.71 -8.75
C LEU A 410 -18.01 12.09 -10.01
N ILE A 411 -18.55 11.10 -10.74
CA ILE A 411 -19.40 11.35 -11.91
C ILE A 411 -20.67 12.09 -11.51
N VAL A 412 -21.37 11.61 -10.48
CA VAL A 412 -22.59 12.26 -9.97
C VAL A 412 -22.30 13.68 -9.49
N LEU A 413 -21.21 13.85 -8.73
CA LEU A 413 -20.76 15.16 -8.28
C LEU A 413 -20.46 16.10 -9.45
N ALA A 414 -19.73 15.64 -10.47
CA ALA A 414 -19.41 16.44 -11.65
C ALA A 414 -20.68 16.90 -12.39
N VAL A 415 -21.67 16.01 -12.56
CA VAL A 415 -22.96 16.35 -13.19
C VAL A 415 -23.73 17.38 -12.36
N VAL A 416 -23.81 17.19 -11.04
CA VAL A 416 -24.49 18.13 -10.12
C VAL A 416 -23.80 19.51 -10.13
N LEU A 417 -22.48 19.55 -10.06
CA LEU A 417 -21.70 20.79 -10.08
C LEU A 417 -21.85 21.51 -11.43
N ALA A 418 -21.73 20.79 -12.55
CA ALA A 418 -21.90 21.35 -13.87
C ALA A 418 -23.32 21.90 -14.08
N GLY A 419 -24.35 21.16 -13.65
CA GLY A 419 -25.75 21.59 -13.70
C GLY A 419 -26.00 22.84 -12.87
N LEU A 420 -25.49 22.89 -11.63
CA LEU A 420 -25.61 24.07 -10.76
C LEU A 420 -24.90 25.29 -11.35
N VAL A 421 -23.67 25.12 -11.86
CA VAL A 421 -22.91 26.20 -12.50
C VAL A 421 -23.63 26.71 -13.74
N ALA A 422 -24.14 25.82 -14.60
CA ALA A 422 -24.91 26.20 -15.79
C ALA A 422 -26.19 26.96 -15.43
N LEU A 423 -26.92 26.49 -14.41
CA LEU A 423 -28.14 27.14 -13.90
C LEU A 423 -27.83 28.56 -13.39
N LEU A 424 -26.76 28.73 -12.61
CA LEU A 424 -26.38 30.03 -12.04
C LEU A 424 -25.77 30.97 -13.09
N LEU A 425 -25.07 30.46 -14.11
CA LEU A 425 -24.55 31.23 -15.24
C LEU A 425 -25.66 31.74 -16.16
N GLY A 426 -26.52 30.84 -16.62
CA GLY A 426 -27.44 31.11 -17.72
C GLY A 426 -28.85 31.50 -17.28
N ALA A 427 -29.28 31.07 -16.09
CA ALA A 427 -30.70 31.09 -15.71
C ALA A 427 -30.96 31.59 -14.28
N GLN A 428 -30.03 32.35 -13.67
CA GLN A 428 -30.21 32.87 -12.31
C GLN A 428 -31.49 33.72 -12.12
N SER A 429 -31.82 34.61 -13.08
CA SER A 429 -33.04 35.44 -13.01
C SER A 429 -34.30 34.61 -13.21
N TRP A 430 -34.25 33.59 -14.08
CA TRP A 430 -35.36 32.66 -14.26
C TRP A 430 -35.63 31.86 -12.97
N LEU A 431 -34.57 31.30 -12.37
CA LEU A 431 -34.66 30.58 -11.11
C LEU A 431 -35.24 31.45 -9.99
N ALA A 432 -34.76 32.68 -9.87
CA ALA A 432 -35.23 33.65 -8.89
C ALA A 432 -36.69 34.11 -9.13
N GLY A 433 -37.16 34.07 -10.38
CA GLY A 433 -38.53 34.45 -10.75
C GLY A 433 -39.58 33.37 -10.45
N LEU A 434 -39.18 32.15 -10.07
CA LEU A 434 -40.13 31.08 -9.74
C LEU A 434 -40.90 31.41 -8.46
N ALA A 435 -42.22 31.24 -8.48
CA ALA A 435 -43.06 31.40 -7.28
C ALA A 435 -42.65 30.44 -6.14
N THR A 436 -42.05 29.31 -6.51
CA THR A 436 -41.53 28.27 -5.61
C THR A 436 -40.01 28.40 -5.38
N TYR A 437 -39.42 29.58 -5.53
CA TYR A 437 -37.98 29.79 -5.35
C TYR A 437 -37.45 29.26 -4.00
N THR A 438 -38.06 29.68 -2.89
CA THR A 438 -37.62 29.28 -1.54
C THR A 438 -37.60 27.77 -1.33
N PRO A 439 -38.68 27.00 -1.63
CA PRO A 439 -38.62 25.54 -1.48
C PRO A 439 -37.63 24.89 -2.46
N ILE A 440 -37.47 25.38 -3.69
CA ILE A 440 -36.46 24.85 -4.63
C ILE A 440 -35.05 25.07 -4.08
N ARG A 441 -34.75 26.28 -3.57
CA ARG A 441 -33.48 26.61 -2.94
C ARG A 441 -33.19 25.68 -1.76
N LEU A 442 -34.16 25.51 -0.86
CA LEU A 442 -34.02 24.62 0.28
C LEU A 442 -33.84 23.16 -0.15
N GLY A 443 -34.50 22.73 -1.23
CA GLY A 443 -34.28 21.41 -1.84
C GLY A 443 -32.85 21.21 -2.34
N ILE A 444 -32.29 22.19 -3.05
CA ILE A 444 -30.88 22.17 -3.50
C ILE A 444 -29.94 22.12 -2.29
N LEU A 445 -30.18 22.96 -1.27
CA LEU A 445 -29.37 22.98 -0.04
C LEU A 445 -29.48 21.67 0.77
N ALA A 446 -30.63 21.01 0.76
CA ALA A 446 -30.80 19.69 1.37
C ALA A 446 -29.98 18.63 0.62
N GLY A 447 -30.02 18.65 -0.72
CA GLY A 447 -29.19 17.78 -1.56
C GLY A 447 -27.70 17.99 -1.31
N VAL A 448 -27.25 19.24 -1.21
CA VAL A 448 -25.86 19.57 -0.87
C VAL A 448 -25.49 19.10 0.53
N LEU A 449 -26.35 19.30 1.53
CA LEU A 449 -26.09 18.83 2.89
C LEU A 449 -25.98 17.30 2.96
N ALA A 450 -26.89 16.58 2.32
CA ALA A 450 -26.92 15.12 2.35
C ALA A 450 -25.84 14.49 1.46
N PHE A 451 -25.78 14.86 0.17
CA PHE A 451 -24.87 14.25 -0.79
C PHE A 451 -23.45 14.81 -0.70
N ILE A 452 -23.26 16.13 -0.74
CA ILE A 452 -21.91 16.72 -0.69
C ILE A 452 -21.34 16.68 0.74
N GLY A 453 -22.15 17.01 1.73
CA GLY A 453 -21.74 17.05 3.13
C GLY A 453 -21.57 15.65 3.75
N TRP A 454 -22.69 14.99 4.03
CA TRP A 454 -22.70 13.77 4.82
C TRP A 454 -22.23 12.52 4.07
N TRP A 455 -22.65 12.32 2.82
CA TRP A 455 -22.22 11.18 2.01
C TRP A 455 -20.81 11.37 1.48
N GLY A 456 -20.60 12.44 0.71
CA GLY A 456 -19.36 12.68 -0.03
C GLY A 456 -18.21 13.26 0.79
N GLN A 457 -18.47 13.73 2.01
CA GLN A 457 -17.48 14.35 2.90
C GLN A 457 -16.75 15.57 2.29
N GLY A 458 -17.37 16.20 1.27
CA GLY A 458 -16.83 17.29 0.46
C GLY A 458 -16.90 18.67 1.11
N GLN A 459 -16.57 18.76 2.40
CA GLN A 459 -16.63 20.00 3.17
C GLN A 459 -15.30 20.75 3.06
N LEU A 460 -15.27 21.83 2.25
CA LEU A 460 -14.11 22.71 2.20
C LEU A 460 -13.87 23.35 3.58
N SER A 461 -12.60 23.37 3.98
CA SER A 461 -12.14 23.91 5.27
C SER A 461 -10.91 24.79 5.06
N ILE A 462 -10.63 25.68 6.01
CA ILE A 462 -9.38 26.45 6.05
C ILE A 462 -8.14 25.55 6.22
N VAL A 463 -8.31 24.29 6.65
CA VAL A 463 -7.23 23.32 6.76
C VAL A 463 -6.52 23.11 5.42
N THR A 464 -7.26 22.95 4.30
CA THR A 464 -6.62 22.66 3.00
C THR A 464 -5.72 23.81 2.53
N PRO A 465 -6.15 25.10 2.55
CA PRO A 465 -5.26 26.22 2.23
C PRO A 465 -4.08 26.39 3.18
N LEU A 466 -4.26 26.14 4.49
CA LEU A 466 -3.17 26.24 5.47
C LEU A 466 -2.16 25.10 5.31
N ALA A 467 -2.62 23.87 5.05
CA ALA A 467 -1.77 22.73 4.74
C ALA A 467 -0.99 23.00 3.44
N ALA A 468 -1.64 23.50 2.38
CA ALA A 468 -0.96 23.89 1.14
C ALA A 468 0.09 24.98 1.37
N LEU A 469 -0.21 26.00 2.20
CA LEU A 469 0.77 27.01 2.60
C LEU A 469 1.97 26.39 3.35
N GLN A 470 1.71 25.51 4.32
CA GLN A 470 2.76 24.82 5.08
C GLN A 470 3.64 23.94 4.19
N THR A 471 3.05 23.13 3.31
CA THR A 471 3.77 22.30 2.34
C THR A 471 4.62 23.15 1.41
N SER A 472 4.10 24.30 0.96
CA SER A 472 4.83 25.23 0.08
C SER A 472 6.04 25.84 0.79
N MET A 473 5.91 26.17 2.08
CA MET A 473 7.02 26.69 2.90
C MET A 473 8.06 25.61 3.23
N ALA A 474 7.63 24.35 3.38
CA ALA A 474 8.49 23.21 3.71
C ALA A 474 9.14 22.52 2.49
N GLY A 475 8.78 22.90 1.26
CA GLY A 475 9.26 22.24 0.04
C GLY A 475 8.72 20.82 -0.17
N GLY A 476 7.57 20.49 0.45
CA GLY A 476 6.98 19.16 0.38
C GLY A 476 6.14 18.93 -0.89
N SER A 477 5.65 17.70 -1.07
CA SER A 477 4.78 17.33 -2.19
C SER A 477 3.31 17.66 -1.90
N PHE A 478 2.57 18.09 -2.92
CA PHE A 478 1.12 18.29 -2.86
C PHE A 478 0.31 17.00 -3.08
N ALA A 479 0.97 15.83 -3.02
CA ALA A 479 0.35 14.54 -3.26
C ALA A 479 -0.83 14.27 -2.30
N PHE A 480 -0.78 14.84 -1.10
CA PHE A 480 -1.86 14.72 -0.10
C PHE A 480 -3.22 15.21 -0.60
N LEU A 481 -3.25 16.18 -1.53
CA LEU A 481 -4.50 16.70 -2.11
C LEU A 481 -5.20 15.68 -3.00
N LEU A 482 -4.45 14.73 -3.58
CA LEU A 482 -5.01 13.72 -4.47
C LEU A 482 -5.68 12.55 -3.71
N TYR A 483 -5.48 12.45 -2.39
CA TYR A 483 -6.11 11.40 -1.58
C TYR A 483 -7.61 11.65 -1.32
N ASP A 484 -8.09 12.89 -1.48
CA ASP A 484 -9.52 13.21 -1.44
C ASP A 484 -9.98 13.83 -2.77
N PRO A 485 -10.17 13.00 -3.82
CA PRO A 485 -10.56 13.48 -5.14
C PRO A 485 -11.92 14.18 -5.14
N PHE A 486 -12.80 13.86 -4.19
CA PHE A 486 -14.13 14.44 -4.09
C PHE A 486 -14.05 15.90 -3.62
N SER A 487 -13.34 16.18 -2.52
CA SER A 487 -13.09 17.55 -2.08
C SER A 487 -12.24 18.33 -3.07
N LEU A 488 -11.29 17.68 -3.75
CA LEU A 488 -10.46 18.32 -4.78
C LEU A 488 -11.31 18.82 -5.96
N LEU A 489 -12.28 18.03 -6.42
CA LEU A 489 -13.21 18.46 -7.47
C LEU A 489 -14.04 19.68 -7.05
N ILE A 490 -14.52 19.69 -5.80
CA ILE A 490 -15.27 20.84 -5.24
C ILE A 490 -14.35 22.07 -5.12
N TRP A 491 -13.11 21.89 -4.67
CA TRP A 491 -12.10 22.97 -4.65
C TRP A 491 -11.88 23.53 -6.05
N GLY A 492 -11.74 22.68 -7.08
CA GLY A 492 -11.58 23.09 -8.47
C GLY A 492 -12.74 23.98 -8.94
N VAL A 493 -13.98 23.55 -8.70
CA VAL A 493 -15.19 24.34 -9.05
C VAL A 493 -15.32 25.60 -8.18
N ALA A 494 -14.97 25.53 -6.90
CA ALA A 494 -15.01 26.69 -6.01
C ALA A 494 -13.99 27.76 -6.42
N ILE A 495 -12.76 27.35 -6.78
CA ILE A 495 -11.70 28.24 -7.29
C ILE A 495 -12.14 28.91 -8.60
N LEU A 496 -12.65 28.12 -9.55
CA LEU A 496 -13.22 28.66 -10.78
C LEU A 496 -14.39 29.63 -10.49
N GLY A 497 -15.23 29.26 -9.52
CA GLY A 497 -16.32 30.06 -9.00
C GLY A 497 -15.87 31.39 -8.40
N PHE A 498 -14.73 31.43 -7.71
CA PHE A 498 -14.20 32.67 -7.13
C PHE A 498 -13.84 33.69 -8.21
N VAL A 499 -13.23 33.25 -9.31
CA VAL A 499 -12.84 34.14 -10.41
C VAL A 499 -14.09 34.73 -11.09
N LEU A 500 -15.15 33.93 -11.22
CA LEU A 500 -16.36 34.32 -11.94
C LEU A 500 -17.42 35.06 -11.09
N TRP A 501 -17.71 34.58 -9.88
CA TRP A 501 -18.76 35.10 -8.97
C TRP A 501 -18.24 35.60 -7.62
N GLY A 502 -16.97 35.36 -7.30
CA GLY A 502 -16.46 35.50 -5.94
C GLY A 502 -16.99 34.37 -5.06
N ARG A 503 -17.12 34.64 -3.75
CA ARG A 503 -17.46 33.61 -2.76
C ARG A 503 -18.89 33.06 -2.82
N GLY A 504 -19.77 33.66 -3.62
CA GLY A 504 -21.21 33.38 -3.60
C GLY A 504 -21.59 31.97 -4.07
N LEU A 505 -20.88 31.42 -5.05
CA LEU A 505 -21.11 30.05 -5.53
C LEU A 505 -20.92 29.04 -4.39
N PHE A 506 -19.77 29.10 -3.71
CA PHE A 506 -19.49 28.16 -2.62
C PHE A 506 -20.32 28.46 -1.36
N CYS A 507 -20.17 29.65 -0.79
CA CYS A 507 -20.78 29.99 0.51
C CYS A 507 -22.31 29.98 0.48
N GLY A 508 -22.93 30.13 -0.69
CA GLY A 508 -24.37 30.18 -0.84
C GLY A 508 -25.07 28.95 -1.36
N TRP A 509 -24.35 28.10 -2.10
CA TRP A 509 -24.95 26.94 -2.76
C TRP A 509 -24.24 25.62 -2.43
N LEU A 510 -22.91 25.61 -2.30
CA LEU A 510 -22.15 24.36 -2.13
C LEU A 510 -21.74 24.05 -0.69
N CYS A 511 -21.72 25.04 0.22
CA CYS A 511 -21.25 24.84 1.59
C CYS A 511 -22.28 24.09 2.47
N PRO A 512 -22.01 22.84 2.90
CA PRO A 512 -22.93 22.06 3.74
C PRO A 512 -23.24 22.73 5.08
N PHE A 513 -22.21 23.23 5.79
CA PHE A 513 -22.44 23.94 7.05
C PHE A 513 -23.20 25.27 6.87
N GLY A 514 -23.03 25.92 5.72
CA GLY A 514 -23.82 27.08 5.33
C GLY A 514 -25.29 26.73 5.12
N ALA A 515 -25.58 25.58 4.48
CA ALA A 515 -26.94 25.05 4.33
C ALA A 515 -27.57 24.76 5.69
N LEU A 516 -26.83 24.11 6.60
CA LEU A 516 -27.31 23.76 7.93
C LEU A 516 -27.74 24.99 8.76
N GLN A 517 -26.97 26.08 8.70
CA GLN A 517 -27.35 27.35 9.33
C GLN A 517 -28.58 28.01 8.67
N GLU A 518 -28.79 27.81 7.38
CA GLU A 518 -29.97 28.33 6.67
C GLU A 518 -31.23 27.55 7.06
N PHE A 519 -31.13 26.23 7.22
CA PHE A 519 -32.18 25.40 7.82
C PHE A 519 -32.45 25.79 9.27
N ALA A 520 -31.41 26.00 10.08
CA ALA A 520 -31.56 26.47 11.46
C ALA A 520 -32.31 27.80 11.53
N HIS A 521 -32.02 28.73 10.60
CA HIS A 521 -32.76 29.99 10.52
C HIS A 521 -34.26 29.77 10.25
N HIS A 522 -34.60 28.95 9.24
CA HIS A 522 -36.00 28.66 8.90
C HIS A 522 -36.71 27.92 10.02
N LEU A 523 -36.02 27.00 10.71
CA LEU A 523 -36.53 26.35 11.91
C LEU A 523 -36.82 27.37 13.02
N GLY A 524 -35.93 28.34 13.23
CA GLY A 524 -36.16 29.45 14.17
C GLY A 524 -37.36 30.32 13.79
N ARG A 525 -37.61 30.53 12.49
CA ARG A 525 -38.82 31.25 12.01
C ARG A 525 -40.09 30.43 12.24
N LEU A 526 -40.02 29.11 12.02
CA LEU A 526 -41.11 28.18 12.29
C LEU A 526 -41.48 28.15 13.79
N LEU A 527 -40.47 28.17 14.66
CA LEU A 527 -40.62 28.24 16.12
C LEU A 527 -40.95 29.67 16.63
N ARG A 528 -41.10 30.65 15.72
CA ARG A 528 -41.42 32.06 16.04
C ARG A 528 -40.43 32.73 17.00
N LEU A 529 -39.15 32.35 16.95
CA LEU A 529 -38.10 32.97 17.76
C LEU A 529 -37.85 34.43 17.32
N PRO A 530 -37.39 35.32 18.21
CA PRO A 530 -37.02 36.68 17.83
C PRO A 530 -35.88 36.67 16.81
N LYS A 531 -35.89 37.62 15.87
CA LYS A 531 -34.79 37.86 14.94
C LYS A 531 -33.90 38.94 15.54
N ILE A 532 -32.60 38.67 15.66
CA ILE A 532 -31.63 39.63 16.16
C ILE A 532 -30.89 40.24 14.96
N GLU A 533 -31.07 41.53 14.76
CA GLU A 533 -30.36 42.33 13.74
C GLU A 533 -29.44 43.31 14.46
N PRO A 534 -28.11 43.06 14.47
CA PRO A 534 -27.16 43.97 15.11
C PRO A 534 -27.19 45.36 14.48
N SER A 535 -26.91 46.40 15.26
CA SER A 535 -26.75 47.73 14.69
C SER A 535 -25.59 47.78 13.71
N ALA A 536 -25.63 48.65 12.69
CA ALA A 536 -24.62 48.71 11.63
C ALA A 536 -23.17 48.82 12.14
N ARG A 537 -22.96 49.48 13.29
CA ARG A 537 -21.64 49.58 13.94
C ARG A 537 -21.18 48.24 14.51
N TRP A 538 -22.07 47.53 15.20
CA TRP A 538 -21.76 46.21 15.76
C TRP A 538 -21.61 45.16 14.67
N ASP A 539 -22.44 45.22 13.63
CA ASP A 539 -22.31 44.33 12.49
C ASP A 539 -20.93 44.46 11.81
N ALA A 540 -20.48 45.69 11.54
CA ALA A 540 -19.17 45.92 10.94
C ALA A 540 -18.02 45.40 11.82
N ARG A 541 -18.11 45.58 13.15
CA ARG A 541 -17.12 45.06 14.11
C ARG A 541 -17.12 43.54 14.21
N LEU A 542 -18.29 42.92 14.27
CA LEU A 542 -18.40 41.46 14.31
C LEU A 542 -17.92 40.84 12.99
N LYS A 543 -18.15 41.50 11.85
CA LYS A 543 -17.61 41.08 10.55
C LYS A 543 -16.08 41.14 10.50
N SER A 544 -15.40 41.96 11.30
CA SER A 544 -13.93 41.97 11.32
C SER A 544 -13.35 40.74 12.03
N LEU A 545 -14.12 40.08 12.90
CA LEU A 545 -13.65 38.96 13.71
C LEU A 545 -13.21 37.76 12.86
N LYS A 546 -13.88 37.46 11.75
CA LYS A 546 -13.46 36.38 10.81
C LYS A 546 -12.07 36.63 10.21
N TYR A 547 -11.68 37.90 10.00
CA TYR A 547 -10.36 38.25 9.51
C TYR A 547 -9.29 38.14 10.61
N VAL A 548 -9.65 38.48 11.84
CA VAL A 548 -8.79 38.25 13.02
C VAL A 548 -8.56 36.75 13.22
N ALA A 549 -9.60 35.93 13.09
CA ALA A 549 -9.51 34.48 13.17
C ALA A 549 -8.59 33.91 12.07
N LEU A 550 -8.75 34.36 10.82
CA LEU A 550 -7.86 33.98 9.73
C LEU A 550 -6.40 34.37 9.99
N ALA A 551 -6.16 35.62 10.41
CA ALA A 551 -4.81 36.09 10.71
C ALA A 551 -4.17 35.29 11.87
N GLY A 552 -4.95 34.94 12.89
CA GLY A 552 -4.51 34.09 13.99
C GLY A 552 -4.14 32.68 13.52
N LEU A 553 -4.93 32.06 12.65
CA LEU A 553 -4.62 30.75 12.07
C LEU A 553 -3.34 30.78 11.23
N VAL A 554 -3.18 31.77 10.36
CA VAL A 554 -1.95 31.94 9.57
C VAL A 554 -0.74 32.12 10.48
N ALA A 555 -0.87 32.90 11.57
CA ALA A 555 0.20 33.06 12.55
C ALA A 555 0.54 31.73 13.23
N VAL A 556 -0.45 30.91 13.61
CA VAL A 556 -0.19 29.57 14.18
C VAL A 556 0.53 28.69 13.17
N THR A 557 0.11 28.67 11.89
CA THR A 557 0.78 27.89 10.84
C THR A 557 2.24 28.29 10.64
N VAL A 558 2.56 29.59 10.73
CA VAL A 558 3.93 30.09 10.54
C VAL A 558 4.81 29.92 11.77
N PHE A 559 4.29 30.21 12.97
CA PHE A 559 5.11 30.28 14.19
C PHE A 559 5.09 28.98 15.00
N VAL A 560 3.98 28.23 14.99
CA VAL A 560 3.81 27.03 15.83
C VAL A 560 2.99 25.95 15.11
N PRO A 561 3.51 25.36 14.01
CA PRO A 561 2.74 24.46 13.14
C PRO A 561 2.19 23.21 13.85
N SER A 562 2.82 22.75 14.94
CA SER A 562 2.37 21.60 15.74
C SER A 562 1.01 21.80 16.42
N TYR A 563 0.50 23.03 16.51
CA TYR A 563 -0.82 23.33 17.08
C TYR A 563 -1.90 23.59 16.02
N MET A 564 -1.56 23.49 14.72
CA MET A 564 -2.46 23.81 13.62
C MET A 564 -3.74 22.97 13.66
N ASP A 565 -3.63 21.66 13.89
CA ASP A 565 -4.79 20.75 13.96
C ASP A 565 -5.78 21.15 15.06
N LYS A 566 -5.28 21.59 16.22
CA LYS A 566 -6.13 22.08 17.32
C LYS A 566 -6.70 23.46 17.02
N ALA A 567 -5.94 24.34 16.38
CA ALA A 567 -6.37 25.68 16.04
C ALA A 567 -7.46 25.68 14.95
N ALA A 568 -7.37 24.76 13.99
CA ALA A 568 -8.34 24.58 12.91
C ALA A 568 -9.74 24.16 13.41
N GLU A 569 -9.86 23.63 14.64
CA GLU A 569 -11.15 23.32 15.29
C GLU A 569 -12.03 24.55 15.56
N ILE A 570 -11.53 25.77 15.30
CA ILE A 570 -12.36 26.96 15.20
C ILE A 570 -13.49 26.81 14.16
N GLU A 571 -13.29 25.96 13.15
CA GLU A 571 -14.33 25.59 12.21
C GLU A 571 -15.14 24.40 12.74
N PRO A 572 -16.44 24.55 13.03
CA PRO A 572 -17.29 23.46 13.53
C PRO A 572 -17.62 22.42 12.46
N PHE A 573 -16.96 22.46 11.30
CA PHE A 573 -17.24 21.68 10.11
C PHE A 573 -16.99 20.18 10.32
N LYS A 574 -15.84 19.83 10.90
CA LYS A 574 -15.50 18.44 11.24
C LYS A 574 -16.51 17.83 12.20
N THR A 575 -17.00 18.61 13.16
CA THR A 575 -18.00 18.15 14.12
C THR A 575 -19.38 18.02 13.50
N ALA A 576 -19.85 19.04 12.77
CA ALA A 576 -21.22 19.09 12.26
C ALA A 576 -21.45 18.22 11.01
N ILE A 577 -20.44 18.09 10.14
CA ILE A 577 -20.55 17.40 8.86
C ILE A 577 -19.80 16.08 8.91
N THR A 578 -18.51 16.10 9.24
CA THR A 578 -17.66 14.90 9.10
C THR A 578 -17.95 13.82 10.12
N THR A 579 -18.19 14.20 11.37
CA THR A 579 -18.40 13.25 12.47
C THR A 579 -19.86 13.13 12.89
N PHE A 580 -20.80 13.76 12.17
CA PHE A 580 -22.24 13.68 12.47
C PHE A 580 -22.61 14.00 13.93
N PHE A 581 -21.90 14.95 14.56
CA PHE A 581 -22.01 15.27 15.99
C PHE A 581 -21.63 14.12 16.95
N VAL A 582 -20.98 13.06 16.45
CA VAL A 582 -20.44 11.95 17.24
C VAL A 582 -18.98 12.27 17.58
N ARG A 583 -18.81 13.11 18.61
CA ARG A 583 -17.49 13.59 19.08
C ARG A 583 -17.54 13.96 20.56
N GLU A 584 -16.41 14.33 21.16
CA GLU A 584 -16.38 14.80 22.56
C GLU A 584 -17.36 15.97 22.77
N TRP A 585 -18.01 15.97 23.95
CA TRP A 585 -19.15 16.83 24.24
C TRP A 585 -18.89 18.32 24.01
N TYR A 586 -17.66 18.79 24.24
CA TYR A 586 -17.31 20.21 24.10
C TYR A 586 -17.25 20.65 22.63
N TYR A 587 -16.80 19.77 21.71
CA TYR A 587 -16.85 20.05 20.27
C TYR A 587 -18.30 20.07 19.77
N VAL A 588 -19.11 19.11 20.22
CA VAL A 588 -20.53 19.03 19.89
C VAL A 588 -21.27 20.27 20.41
N ALA A 589 -21.02 20.67 21.65
CA ALA A 589 -21.59 21.88 22.25
C ALA A 589 -21.20 23.15 21.47
N TYR A 590 -19.95 23.26 21.01
CA TYR A 590 -19.49 24.37 20.19
C TYR A 590 -20.19 24.44 18.83
N ALA A 591 -20.31 23.31 18.12
CA ALA A 591 -21.02 23.26 16.84
C ALA A 591 -22.53 23.55 17.01
N ALA A 592 -23.15 22.96 18.03
CA ALA A 592 -24.56 23.19 18.36
C ALA A 592 -24.83 24.66 18.74
N LEU A 593 -23.94 25.30 19.51
CA LEU A 593 -24.03 26.72 19.87
C LEU A 593 -24.18 27.59 18.61
N TRP A 594 -23.35 27.37 17.60
CA TRP A 594 -23.41 28.16 16.36
C TRP A 594 -24.68 27.92 15.55
N LEU A 595 -25.23 26.70 15.56
CA LEU A 595 -26.50 26.40 14.91
C LEU A 595 -27.69 27.02 15.64
N VAL A 596 -27.70 26.95 16.97
CA VAL A 596 -28.71 27.61 17.80
C VAL A 596 -28.65 29.12 17.59
N LEU A 597 -27.45 29.71 17.58
CA LEU A 597 -27.29 31.13 17.26
C LEU A 597 -27.79 31.46 15.85
N GLY A 598 -27.60 30.55 14.89
CA GLY A 598 -28.15 30.61 13.53
C GLY A 598 -29.67 30.77 13.44
N MET A 599 -30.41 30.34 14.48
CA MET A 599 -31.87 30.51 14.57
C MET A 599 -32.27 31.97 14.85
N PHE A 600 -31.42 32.71 15.56
CA PHE A 600 -31.63 34.11 15.94
C PHE A 600 -30.97 35.09 14.96
N VAL A 601 -29.76 34.75 14.50
CA VAL A 601 -28.92 35.55 13.61
C VAL A 601 -28.65 34.74 12.34
N PHE A 602 -29.08 35.27 11.19
CA PHE A 602 -28.96 34.58 9.92
C PHE A 602 -27.50 34.27 9.56
N LYS A 603 -27.15 32.97 9.47
CA LYS A 603 -25.80 32.45 9.19
C LYS A 603 -24.70 33.08 10.07
N GLY A 604 -24.94 33.19 11.39
CA GLY A 604 -24.06 33.88 12.34
C GLY A 604 -22.59 33.46 12.28
N PHE A 605 -22.29 32.16 12.20
CA PHE A 605 -20.89 31.69 12.11
C PHE A 605 -20.24 32.11 10.79
N CYS A 606 -20.92 31.87 9.66
CA CYS A 606 -20.41 32.23 8.33
C CYS A 606 -20.23 33.74 8.14
N ARG A 607 -21.04 34.54 8.84
CA ARG A 607 -21.00 36.01 8.80
C ARG A 607 -19.87 36.59 9.67
N TYR A 608 -19.62 36.02 10.85
CA TYR A 608 -18.77 36.66 11.85
C TYR A 608 -17.47 35.93 12.21
N LEU A 609 -17.39 34.60 12.11
CA LEU A 609 -16.20 33.88 12.59
C LEU A 609 -15.51 32.99 11.55
N CYS A 610 -16.21 32.56 10.50
CA CYS A 610 -15.70 31.62 9.50
C CYS A 610 -14.40 32.09 8.80
N PRO A 611 -13.24 31.47 9.09
CA PRO A 611 -11.95 31.86 8.51
C PRO A 611 -11.87 31.56 7.01
N LEU A 612 -12.37 30.40 6.57
CA LEU A 612 -12.49 30.08 5.14
C LEU A 612 -13.32 31.14 4.40
N GLY A 613 -14.42 31.59 5.00
CA GLY A 613 -15.27 32.64 4.45
C GLY A 613 -14.56 33.99 4.33
N ALA A 614 -13.63 34.29 5.25
CA ALA A 614 -12.76 35.46 5.20
C ALA A 614 -11.73 35.35 4.08
N LEU A 615 -11.07 34.19 3.94
CA LEU A 615 -10.11 33.91 2.87
C LEU A 615 -10.76 34.09 1.49
N MET A 616 -11.95 33.51 1.29
CA MET A 616 -12.70 33.66 0.05
C MET A 616 -13.18 35.09 -0.19
N ALA A 617 -13.50 35.85 0.87
CA ALA A 617 -13.87 37.25 0.75
C ALA A 617 -12.69 38.13 0.29
N ILE A 618 -11.47 37.83 0.74
CA ILE A 618 -10.22 38.48 0.25
C ILE A 618 -10.00 38.12 -1.21
N GLY A 619 -10.10 36.84 -1.57
CA GLY A 619 -9.97 36.39 -2.96
C GLY A 619 -10.99 36.99 -3.93
N GLY A 620 -12.17 37.42 -3.42
CA GLY A 620 -13.22 38.07 -4.21
C GLY A 620 -12.82 39.39 -4.87
N VAL A 621 -11.65 39.96 -4.55
CA VAL A 621 -11.06 41.12 -5.27
C VAL A 621 -10.72 40.75 -6.72
N LEU A 622 -10.37 39.49 -6.99
CA LEU A 622 -10.02 38.99 -8.33
C LEU A 622 -11.25 38.73 -9.23
N ARG A 623 -12.47 39.00 -8.73
CA ARG A 623 -13.69 38.72 -9.48
C ARG A 623 -13.84 39.61 -10.71
N LEU A 624 -14.15 38.99 -11.85
CA LEU A 624 -14.28 39.68 -13.13
C LEU A 624 -15.63 40.37 -13.39
N ARG A 625 -16.74 39.93 -12.76
CA ARG A 625 -18.09 40.38 -13.17
C ARG A 625 -19.04 40.66 -11.99
N HIS A 626 -19.93 41.63 -12.17
CA HIS A 626 -20.97 42.01 -11.20
C HIS A 626 -22.35 41.56 -11.70
N TRP A 627 -22.88 40.47 -11.14
CA TRP A 627 -23.97 39.69 -11.75
C TRP A 627 -25.39 40.08 -11.30
N ILE A 628 -25.54 40.75 -10.16
CA ILE A 628 -26.86 41.12 -9.62
C ILE A 628 -27.22 42.52 -10.12
N PRO A 629 -28.22 42.66 -11.00
CA PRO A 629 -28.60 43.94 -11.56
C PRO A 629 -29.19 44.86 -10.49
N ARG A 630 -28.92 46.16 -10.62
CA ARG A 630 -29.51 47.22 -9.79
C ARG A 630 -30.01 48.34 -10.69
N ARG A 631 -31.16 48.90 -10.35
CA ARG A 631 -31.72 50.10 -10.99
C ARG A 631 -31.21 51.35 -10.30
N GLU A 632 -31.28 52.49 -10.96
CA GLU A 632 -30.83 53.77 -10.38
C GLU A 632 -31.62 54.15 -9.12
N GLU A 633 -32.90 53.80 -9.06
CA GLU A 633 -33.78 54.08 -7.92
C GLU A 633 -33.49 53.18 -6.70
N CYS A 634 -32.60 52.19 -6.85
CA CYS A 634 -32.21 51.28 -5.78
C CYS A 634 -31.25 51.97 -4.81
N GLY A 635 -31.64 52.09 -3.54
CA GLY A 635 -30.90 52.81 -2.50
C GLY A 635 -31.41 54.23 -2.28
N SER A 636 -31.95 54.89 -3.30
CA SER A 636 -32.67 56.16 -3.12
C SER A 636 -33.69 56.35 -4.26
N PRO A 637 -35.01 56.38 -3.98
CA PRO A 637 -35.66 56.25 -2.69
C PRO A 637 -35.91 54.79 -2.23
N CYS A 638 -35.72 53.78 -3.09
CA CYS A 638 -36.13 52.40 -2.78
C CYS A 638 -35.14 51.68 -1.84
N GLN A 639 -35.64 51.21 -0.69
CA GLN A 639 -34.84 50.49 0.32
C GLN A 639 -35.25 49.01 0.50
N LEU A 640 -36.18 48.49 -0.30
CA LEU A 640 -36.82 47.19 -0.06
C LEU A 640 -35.83 46.03 -0.06
N CYS A 641 -34.98 45.90 -1.09
CA CYS A 641 -33.99 44.82 -1.15
C CYS A 641 -33.00 44.88 0.02
N ARG A 642 -32.66 46.08 0.52
CA ARG A 642 -31.76 46.25 1.67
C ARG A 642 -32.39 45.66 2.93
N VAL A 643 -33.64 46.03 3.21
CA VAL A 643 -34.39 45.55 4.38
C VAL A 643 -34.67 44.05 4.30
N LYS A 644 -34.88 43.51 3.11
CA LYS A 644 -35.14 42.08 2.89
C LYS A 644 -33.86 41.22 2.85
N CYS A 645 -32.68 41.82 2.76
CA CYS A 645 -31.42 41.08 2.75
C CYS A 645 -31.07 40.60 4.16
N ASN A 646 -31.39 39.35 4.50
CA ASN A 646 -31.12 38.76 5.82
C ASN A 646 -29.63 38.75 6.23
N TYR A 647 -28.72 38.84 5.25
CA TYR A 647 -27.26 38.87 5.46
C TYR A 647 -26.69 40.30 5.51
N GLU A 648 -27.53 41.31 5.23
CA GLU A 648 -27.15 42.73 5.18
C GLU A 648 -25.93 43.02 4.29
N ALA A 649 -25.91 42.41 3.11
CA ALA A 649 -24.87 42.62 2.11
C ALA A 649 -25.16 43.83 1.18
N ILE A 650 -26.24 44.58 1.41
CA ILE A 650 -26.64 45.72 0.59
C ILE A 650 -26.43 47.01 1.39
N ALA A 651 -25.60 47.91 0.87
CA ALA A 651 -25.34 49.21 1.50
C ALA A 651 -26.58 50.11 1.45
N PRO A 652 -26.69 51.15 2.30
CA PRO A 652 -27.76 52.16 2.23
C PRO A 652 -27.89 52.80 0.85
N SER A 653 -26.77 52.95 0.12
CA SER A 653 -26.72 53.44 -1.26
C SER A 653 -27.29 52.47 -2.31
N GLY A 654 -27.76 51.29 -1.90
CA GLY A 654 -28.28 50.26 -2.81
C GLY A 654 -27.22 49.42 -3.52
N LYS A 655 -25.92 49.74 -3.35
CA LYS A 655 -24.79 48.95 -3.87
C LYS A 655 -24.65 47.63 -3.12
N ILE A 656 -24.32 46.57 -3.85
CA ILE A 656 -24.08 45.24 -3.29
C ILE A 656 -22.63 45.14 -2.82
N GLN A 657 -22.45 44.84 -1.54
CA GLN A 657 -21.16 44.51 -0.94
C GLN A 657 -20.86 43.05 -1.21
N TYR A 658 -20.24 42.83 -2.34
CA TYR A 658 -19.96 41.53 -2.90
C TYR A 658 -18.94 40.67 -2.10
N SER A 659 -18.11 41.29 -1.27
CA SER A 659 -17.25 40.59 -0.30
C SER A 659 -18.06 39.90 0.80
N GLU A 660 -19.27 40.40 1.09
CA GLU A 660 -20.19 39.82 2.07
C GLU A 660 -21.29 38.98 1.41
N CYS A 661 -21.79 39.43 0.25
CA CYS A 661 -22.85 38.76 -0.49
C CYS A 661 -22.51 37.30 -0.79
N PHE A 662 -23.42 36.40 -0.43
CA PHE A 662 -23.30 34.98 -0.71
C PHE A 662 -24.23 34.51 -1.84
N GLN A 663 -24.85 35.45 -2.58
CA GLN A 663 -25.70 35.18 -3.75
C GLN A 663 -26.89 34.26 -3.46
N CYS A 664 -27.67 34.59 -2.42
CA CYS A 664 -28.95 33.91 -2.14
C CYS A 664 -30.07 34.22 -3.14
N LEU A 665 -29.89 35.16 -4.06
CA LEU A 665 -30.87 35.62 -5.04
C LEU A 665 -32.21 36.17 -4.48
N ASP A 666 -32.44 36.23 -3.17
CA ASP A 666 -33.65 36.85 -2.57
C ASP A 666 -33.89 38.29 -3.03
N CYS A 667 -32.82 39.04 -3.29
CA CYS A 667 -32.94 40.40 -3.82
C CYS A 667 -33.30 40.44 -5.31
N VAL A 668 -32.97 39.38 -6.07
CA VAL A 668 -33.29 39.23 -7.49
C VAL A 668 -34.76 38.87 -7.64
N THR A 669 -35.30 38.01 -6.77
CA THR A 669 -36.74 37.67 -6.75
C THR A 669 -37.60 38.94 -6.63
N ILE A 670 -37.22 39.87 -5.75
CA ILE A 670 -37.89 41.16 -5.57
C ILE A 670 -37.64 42.10 -6.75
N HIS A 671 -36.42 42.14 -7.29
CA HIS A 671 -36.03 43.10 -8.32
C HIS A 671 -36.69 42.83 -9.68
N ASP A 672 -36.84 41.55 -10.03
CA ASP A 672 -37.39 41.09 -11.30
C ASP A 672 -38.93 40.93 -11.27
N ASP A 673 -39.54 40.84 -10.08
CA ASP A 673 -41.00 40.78 -9.93
C ASP A 673 -41.66 42.17 -10.05
N ALA A 674 -42.51 42.34 -11.07
CA ALA A 674 -43.27 43.56 -11.33
C ALA A 674 -44.24 43.96 -10.20
N ASN A 675 -44.64 43.02 -9.34
CA ASN A 675 -45.56 43.24 -8.22
C ASN A 675 -44.86 43.49 -6.88
N GLN A 676 -43.54 43.24 -6.79
CA GLN A 676 -42.75 43.48 -5.57
C GLN A 676 -41.76 44.63 -5.72
N CYS A 677 -41.21 44.82 -6.92
CA CYS A 677 -40.23 45.86 -7.20
C CYS A 677 -40.89 47.25 -7.17
N VAL A 678 -40.68 48.01 -6.08
CA VAL A 678 -41.29 49.34 -5.89
C VAL A 678 -41.10 50.28 -7.10
N PRO A 679 -39.90 50.39 -7.72
CA PRO A 679 -39.73 51.20 -8.94
C PRO A 679 -40.61 50.73 -10.13
N LEU A 680 -40.79 49.43 -10.33
CA LEU A 680 -41.65 48.90 -11.40
C LEU A 680 -43.13 49.16 -11.11
N ILE A 681 -43.55 48.99 -9.85
CA ILE A 681 -44.92 49.29 -9.42
C ILE A 681 -45.23 50.77 -9.64
N LEU A 682 -44.31 51.67 -9.27
CA LEU A 682 -44.47 53.11 -9.47
C LEU A 682 -44.51 53.48 -10.96
N LYS A 683 -43.61 52.92 -11.78
CA LYS A 683 -43.63 53.10 -13.24
C LYS A 683 -44.94 52.59 -13.86
N GLY A 684 -45.42 51.43 -13.46
CA GLY A 684 -46.69 50.86 -13.91
C GLY A 684 -47.91 51.68 -13.48
N ARG A 685 -47.91 52.23 -12.25
CA ARG A 685 -48.96 53.15 -11.79
C ARG A 685 -48.95 54.48 -12.53
N ALA A 686 -47.76 55.05 -12.78
CA ALA A 686 -47.62 56.28 -13.55
C ALA A 686 -48.11 56.11 -14.99
N ALA A 687 -47.78 54.98 -15.64
CA ALA A 687 -48.26 54.66 -16.99
C ALA A 687 -49.78 54.43 -17.07
N ARG A 688 -50.43 54.01 -15.98
CA ARG A 688 -51.89 53.84 -15.88
C ARG A 688 -52.64 55.14 -15.53
N ARG A 689 -51.96 56.20 -15.06
CA ARG A 689 -52.57 57.52 -14.85
C ARG A 689 -52.70 58.23 -16.21
N ALA A 690 -53.92 58.35 -16.72
CA ALA A 690 -54.18 59.12 -17.94
C ALA A 690 -53.86 60.62 -17.73
N PRO A 691 -53.28 61.32 -18.72
CA PRO A 691 -53.07 62.76 -18.63
C PRO A 691 -54.41 63.48 -18.49
N ARG A 692 -54.53 64.36 -17.50
CA ARG A 692 -55.73 65.19 -17.33
C ARG A 692 -55.65 66.35 -18.31
N ASN A 693 -56.41 66.28 -19.41
CA ASN A 693 -56.57 67.41 -20.31
C ASN A 693 -57.37 68.51 -19.59
N LEU A 694 -56.70 69.57 -19.15
CA LEU A 694 -57.33 70.73 -18.51
C LEU A 694 -57.89 71.75 -19.51
N GLY A 695 -57.94 71.42 -20.80
CA GLY A 695 -58.43 72.32 -21.86
C GLY A 695 -57.49 73.48 -22.22
N HIS A 696 -56.25 73.47 -21.73
CA HIS A 696 -55.21 74.45 -22.07
C HIS A 696 -54.19 73.82 -23.05
N PRO A 697 -53.65 74.54 -24.04
CA PRO A 697 -52.72 73.99 -25.05
C PRO A 697 -51.39 73.43 -24.50
N ASN A 698 -51.12 73.57 -23.20
CA ASN A 698 -49.99 72.91 -22.56
C ASN A 698 -50.51 71.79 -21.65
N THR A 699 -50.10 70.56 -21.96
CA THR A 699 -50.28 69.42 -21.07
C THR A 699 -49.32 69.55 -19.89
N VAL A 700 -49.84 69.47 -18.67
CA VAL A 700 -49.03 69.48 -17.44
C VAL A 700 -49.19 68.10 -16.80
N PRO A 701 -48.11 67.42 -16.37
CA PRO A 701 -48.23 66.15 -15.66
C PRO A 701 -49.05 66.34 -14.39
N ALA A 702 -49.97 65.40 -14.12
CA ALA A 702 -50.82 65.44 -12.94
C ALA A 702 -49.98 65.13 -11.69
N GLU A 703 -49.91 66.09 -10.76
CA GLU A 703 -49.28 65.95 -9.44
C GLU A 703 -49.87 64.77 -8.64
#